data_AF-A0A3D1VIC4-F1
#
_entry.id   AF-A0A3D1VIC4-F1
#
_cell.length_a   1.000
_cell.length_b   1.000
_cell.length_c   1.000
_cell.angle_alpha   90.00
_cell.angle_beta   90.00
_cell.angle_gamma   90.00
#
_symmetry.space_group_name_H-M   'P 1'
#
loop_
_entity.id
_entity.type
_entity.pdbx_description
1 polymer ?
#
loop_
_entity_poly.entity_id
_entity_poly.type
_entity_poly.pdbx_seq_one_letter_code
_entity_poly.pdbx_strand_id
1 'polypeptide(L)'
;MKKRAIAVILAMIMMLAVLPAGLLTVSATGIDTVYVNSTSGKDTNTGTSASPVKTLEKAISLLETGDVQTTGTVFFQTNYVHTIKNTTASAIVDFTSVHTRHIVFTSDPSSPKTFEVSLSCNYSPAGYEKRFLGQTPYIIFNGPETYDYINVRFRPDYDNLLYFDKDYTATVKLTEGGTASYTFIQGDPFYANYTFTKVSGTVVATPVPYGTETSVRQFFRRVEQLRFFPHGNDIFEVTGHATWEVINATDNAKNKHPLFADVTGFANDVGSIYIHPSGQVTLGAGSWGSMFGYNTSPPVDGTTVTIKNSPSFIRFSGPFTNVGIAGETYTIIFDQSANVTVVDLFATRMASIKDGNHKPISPMDVYVVMRSKNVTFNANCYLDYVTAPNMGTYNLILDGPDAYQSKYFLKGFNTLKLVNMDSISFDHSLLPPIGYSEIIIEDDEDTLLWYDYLPTMPITIYIEKTGSDWYSKQIPVAFCDNPDILNYLTIESNLTSVGKLVYYEDEMTVYFEIPVSTVIYSASGTGETITVPVDSHEYNSGQTITLPALDQTVLNDGRFFAGWKNVSTTIVYWPGDTYAMTQGVNRFEAVWGYKINYITGYESASTPVSLVDDKAYVIGGHAILSNDLRHTFVNDNGQELGFYGWMVDNKFYHAGDSIQVNSATTTVNAVWVPVVFVDSTYTGEDSDGTFDKPFTNADLTHGALNAVWSANSSYLYGIICFKTDYVWDAR
;
A
#
# COMPACT_ATOMS: atom_id res chain seq x y z
N MET A 1 -33.50 11.10 -5.36
CA MET A 1 -33.36 10.56 -6.75
C MET A 1 -32.52 11.41 -7.71
N LYS A 2 -32.79 12.69 -7.99
CA LYS A 2 -32.02 13.46 -9.01
C LYS A 2 -30.62 13.95 -8.59
N LYS A 3 -30.32 14.06 -7.28
CA LYS A 3 -28.99 14.50 -6.77
C LYS A 3 -28.00 13.34 -6.57
N ARG A 4 -28.48 12.14 -6.19
CA ARG A 4 -27.64 10.92 -6.03
C ARG A 4 -27.14 10.36 -7.36
N ALA A 5 -27.91 10.45 -8.44
CA ALA A 5 -27.42 10.14 -9.78
C ALA A 5 -26.27 11.06 -10.21
N ILE A 6 -26.27 12.33 -9.79
CA ILE A 6 -25.18 13.28 -10.08
C ILE A 6 -23.96 13.02 -9.20
N ALA A 7 -24.13 12.59 -7.94
CA ALA A 7 -23.02 12.25 -7.06
C ALA A 7 -22.34 10.92 -7.43
N VAL A 8 -23.11 9.91 -7.85
CA VAL A 8 -22.57 8.65 -8.41
C VAL A 8 -21.95 8.87 -9.78
N ILE A 9 -22.54 9.74 -10.61
CA ILE A 9 -21.88 10.20 -11.85
C ILE A 9 -20.65 11.03 -11.52
N LEU A 10 -20.62 11.85 -10.46
CA LEU A 10 -19.42 12.58 -10.03
C LEU A 10 -18.35 11.65 -9.46
N ALA A 11 -18.71 10.60 -8.72
CA ALA A 11 -17.79 9.60 -8.18
C ALA A 11 -17.26 8.67 -9.28
N MET A 12 -18.10 8.32 -10.28
CA MET A 12 -17.64 7.67 -11.50
C MET A 12 -16.80 8.62 -12.36
N ILE A 13 -17.12 9.91 -12.45
CA ILE A 13 -16.29 10.94 -13.10
C ILE A 13 -14.99 11.16 -12.33
N MET A 14 -14.97 11.02 -11.00
CA MET A 14 -13.77 11.15 -10.16
C MET A 14 -12.91 9.87 -10.17
N MET A 15 -13.48 8.67 -10.28
CA MET A 15 -12.73 7.45 -10.63
C MET A 15 -12.24 7.47 -12.09
N LEU A 16 -12.98 8.10 -13.00
CA LEU A 16 -12.52 8.47 -14.34
C LEU A 16 -11.58 9.68 -14.34
N ALA A 17 -11.42 10.41 -13.23
CA ALA A 17 -10.49 11.55 -13.07
C ALA A 17 -9.18 11.16 -12.36
N VAL A 18 -8.98 9.88 -12.07
CA VAL A 18 -7.65 9.28 -11.89
C VAL A 18 -7.02 8.93 -13.26
N LEU A 19 -7.75 9.11 -14.36
CA LEU A 19 -7.10 9.41 -15.65
C LEU A 19 -6.56 10.85 -15.56
N PRO A 20 -5.34 11.14 -16.04
CA PRO A 20 -4.74 12.46 -15.89
C PRO A 20 -5.64 13.54 -16.50
N ALA A 21 -6.34 14.30 -15.65
CA ALA A 21 -6.97 15.56 -15.99
C ALA A 21 -5.87 16.63 -16.12
N GLY A 22 -5.06 16.47 -17.18
CA GLY A 22 -3.89 17.26 -17.49
C GLY A 22 -3.61 17.27 -18.99
N LEU A 23 -4.64 17.34 -19.84
CA LEU A 23 -4.49 17.64 -21.27
C LEU A 23 -5.02 19.04 -21.58
N LEU A 24 -4.46 20.04 -20.89
CA LEU A 24 -4.32 21.37 -21.47
C LEU A 24 -3.01 21.37 -22.27
N THR A 25 -3.15 21.11 -23.58
CA THR A 25 -2.15 21.35 -24.63
C THR A 25 -0.70 20.98 -24.26
N VAL A 26 -0.40 19.69 -24.24
CA VAL A 26 0.97 19.20 -24.45
C VAL A 26 1.02 18.69 -25.88
N SER A 27 1.96 19.21 -26.69
CA SER A 27 2.19 18.70 -28.03
C SER A 27 2.75 17.27 -27.93
N ALA A 28 1.89 16.27 -27.97
CA ALA A 28 2.32 14.87 -27.95
C ALA A 28 3.07 14.55 -29.25
N THR A 29 4.40 14.57 -29.21
CA THR A 29 5.26 13.95 -30.22
C THR A 29 5.51 12.51 -29.81
N GLY A 30 4.62 11.59 -30.19
CA GLY A 30 4.72 10.17 -29.82
C GLY A 30 3.70 9.30 -30.55
N ILE A 31 3.91 7.98 -30.56
CA ILE A 31 2.97 6.99 -31.11
C ILE A 31 2.23 6.35 -29.93
N ASP A 32 0.90 6.36 -29.96
CA ASP A 32 0.05 5.74 -28.91
C ASP A 32 -0.40 4.33 -29.29
N THR A 33 -0.26 3.94 -30.56
CA THR A 33 -0.58 2.58 -31.03
C THR A 33 0.50 2.07 -31.96
N VAL A 34 1.09 0.94 -31.60
CA VAL A 34 2.10 0.24 -32.40
C VAL A 34 1.58 -1.10 -32.89
N TYR A 35 1.66 -1.34 -34.19
CA TYR A 35 1.17 -2.55 -34.84
C TYR A 35 2.28 -3.60 -34.95
N VAL A 36 2.00 -4.82 -34.50
CA VAL A 36 2.89 -5.98 -34.59
C VAL A 36 2.39 -6.94 -35.65
N ASN A 37 3.28 -7.33 -36.57
CA ASN A 37 3.03 -8.36 -37.57
C ASN A 37 4.24 -9.30 -37.66
N SER A 38 4.11 -10.50 -37.11
CA SER A 38 5.19 -11.49 -37.02
C SER A 38 5.64 -12.02 -38.40
N THR A 39 4.78 -11.90 -39.41
CA THR A 39 5.01 -12.48 -40.74
C THR A 39 5.68 -11.47 -41.68
N SER A 40 5.13 -10.27 -41.81
CA SER A 40 5.59 -9.25 -42.77
C SER A 40 6.25 -8.02 -42.13
N GLY A 41 6.18 -7.87 -40.81
CA GLY A 41 6.77 -6.73 -40.09
C GLY A 41 8.30 -6.72 -40.12
N LYS A 42 8.88 -5.55 -39.83
CA LYS A 42 10.34 -5.35 -39.68
C LYS A 42 10.60 -4.39 -38.53
N ASP A 43 11.63 -4.65 -37.72
CA ASP A 43 11.92 -3.79 -36.55
C ASP A 43 12.58 -2.46 -36.90
N THR A 44 12.92 -2.26 -38.18
CA THR A 44 13.27 -0.96 -38.75
C THR A 44 12.05 -0.10 -39.05
N ASN A 45 10.84 -0.64 -38.95
CA ASN A 45 9.60 0.07 -39.27
C ASN A 45 9.19 1.03 -38.14
N THR A 46 8.28 1.95 -38.47
CA THR A 46 7.79 3.00 -37.56
C THR A 46 6.65 2.54 -36.66
N GLY A 47 6.11 1.33 -36.86
CA GLY A 47 5.06 0.78 -36.01
C GLY A 47 3.64 1.21 -36.37
N THR A 48 3.41 1.89 -37.48
CA THR A 48 2.05 2.20 -37.96
C THR A 48 1.38 0.98 -38.59
N SER A 49 0.06 1.00 -38.77
CA SER A 49 -0.67 -0.13 -39.39
C SER A 49 -0.14 -0.51 -40.78
N ALA A 50 0.36 0.45 -41.56
CA ALA A 50 0.94 0.22 -42.89
C ALA A 50 2.43 -0.17 -42.84
N SER A 51 3.08 0.04 -41.70
CA SER A 51 4.51 -0.23 -41.47
C SER A 51 4.69 -0.91 -40.09
N PRO A 52 4.17 -2.14 -39.90
CA PRO A 52 4.17 -2.80 -38.60
C PRO A 52 5.56 -3.29 -38.22
N VAL A 53 5.86 -3.30 -36.93
CA VAL A 53 7.11 -3.90 -36.40
C VAL A 53 7.00 -5.42 -36.33
N LYS A 54 8.14 -6.11 -36.23
CA LYS A 54 8.18 -7.58 -36.21
C LYS A 54 8.11 -8.12 -34.78
N THR A 55 8.76 -7.46 -33.82
CA THR A 55 8.93 -7.94 -32.46
C THR A 55 8.17 -7.11 -31.43
N LEU A 56 7.84 -7.75 -30.31
CA LEU A 56 7.19 -7.12 -29.16
C LEU A 56 8.12 -6.12 -28.49
N GLU A 57 9.41 -6.47 -28.37
CA GLU A 57 10.45 -5.61 -27.80
C GLU A 57 10.57 -4.29 -28.57
N LYS A 58 10.52 -4.36 -29.91
CA LYS A 58 10.52 -3.14 -30.72
C LYS A 58 9.23 -2.33 -30.54
N ALA A 59 8.08 -2.99 -30.40
CA ALA A 59 6.81 -2.31 -30.20
C ALA A 59 6.80 -1.50 -28.89
N ILE A 60 7.20 -2.14 -27.79
CA ILE A 60 7.32 -1.51 -26.47
C ILE A 60 8.33 -0.36 -26.51
N SER A 61 9.50 -0.57 -27.12
CA SER A 61 10.50 0.50 -27.29
C SER A 61 9.95 1.73 -28.01
N LEU A 62 9.07 1.57 -29.02
CA LEU A 62 8.46 2.71 -29.69
C LEU A 62 7.42 3.41 -28.80
N LEU A 63 6.61 2.64 -28.05
CA LEU A 63 5.63 3.21 -27.12
C LEU A 63 6.29 4.00 -25.98
N GLU A 64 7.42 3.53 -25.46
CA GLU A 64 8.19 4.23 -24.41
C GLU A 64 8.83 5.55 -24.90
N THR A 65 8.90 5.78 -26.22
CA THR A 65 9.31 7.11 -26.74
C THR A 65 8.18 8.14 -26.76
N GLY A 66 6.95 7.71 -26.52
CA GLY A 66 5.77 8.58 -26.43
C GLY A 66 5.55 9.18 -25.03
N ASP A 67 4.39 9.79 -24.82
CA ASP A 67 3.99 10.30 -23.51
C ASP A 67 3.62 9.13 -22.58
N VAL A 68 4.42 8.93 -21.52
CA VAL A 68 4.22 7.85 -20.53
C VAL A 68 2.98 8.05 -19.67
N GLN A 69 2.38 9.24 -19.66
CA GLN A 69 1.13 9.52 -18.93
C GLN A 69 -0.11 9.00 -19.66
N THR A 70 0.01 8.61 -20.94
CA THR A 70 -1.09 8.04 -21.71
C THR A 70 -0.90 6.54 -21.90
N THR A 71 -2.01 5.81 -22.01
CA THR A 71 -1.98 4.38 -22.34
C THR A 71 -1.43 4.16 -23.75
N GLY A 72 -0.40 3.35 -23.87
CA GLY A 72 0.11 2.83 -25.13
C GLY A 72 -0.61 1.55 -25.54
N THR A 73 -0.75 1.28 -26.83
CA THR A 73 -1.41 0.07 -27.34
C THR A 73 -0.48 -0.71 -28.27
N VAL A 74 -0.33 -2.01 -28.01
CA VAL A 74 0.26 -2.96 -28.95
C VAL A 74 -0.87 -3.70 -29.66
N PHE A 75 -1.01 -3.46 -30.97
CA PHE A 75 -2.06 -4.07 -31.79
C PHE A 75 -1.51 -5.21 -32.65
N PHE A 76 -1.93 -6.44 -32.39
CA PHE A 76 -1.50 -7.62 -33.15
C PHE A 76 -2.32 -7.78 -34.44
N GLN A 77 -1.66 -7.68 -35.59
CA GLN A 77 -2.28 -7.95 -36.90
C GLN A 77 -2.29 -9.44 -37.25
N THR A 78 -1.34 -10.20 -36.72
CA THR A 78 -1.18 -11.65 -36.93
C THR A 78 -1.01 -12.34 -35.59
N ASN A 79 -1.13 -13.67 -35.58
CA ASN A 79 -0.71 -14.45 -34.42
C ASN A 79 0.79 -14.19 -34.14
N TYR A 80 1.15 -14.16 -32.86
CA TYR A 80 2.50 -13.84 -32.40
C TYR A 80 2.98 -14.91 -31.43
N VAL A 81 4.25 -15.29 -31.55
CA VAL A 81 4.92 -16.21 -30.62
C VAL A 81 6.02 -15.43 -29.92
N HIS A 82 5.86 -15.22 -28.62
CA HIS A 82 6.90 -14.69 -27.75
C HIS A 82 7.62 -15.85 -27.07
N THR A 83 8.95 -15.86 -27.11
CA THR A 83 9.73 -16.95 -26.50
C THR A 83 10.47 -16.42 -25.28
N ILE A 84 10.06 -16.86 -24.09
CA ILE A 84 10.73 -16.53 -22.84
C ILE A 84 11.87 -17.53 -22.65
N LYS A 85 13.10 -17.04 -22.76
CA LYS A 85 14.32 -17.85 -22.61
C LYS A 85 15.03 -17.50 -21.31
N ASN A 86 15.40 -18.53 -20.55
CA ASN A 86 16.32 -18.37 -19.43
C ASN A 86 17.34 -19.51 -19.40
N THR A 87 18.58 -19.15 -19.74
CA THR A 87 19.73 -20.04 -19.76
C THR A 87 20.55 -19.98 -18.47
N THR A 88 20.23 -19.06 -17.56
CA THR A 88 20.86 -18.97 -16.24
C THR A 88 20.17 -19.89 -15.23
N ALA A 89 20.84 -20.18 -14.11
CA ALA A 89 20.26 -20.96 -13.00
C ALA A 89 19.25 -20.14 -12.15
N SER A 90 18.54 -19.17 -12.75
CA SER A 90 17.53 -18.36 -12.09
C SER A 90 16.12 -18.81 -12.47
N ALA A 91 15.20 -18.82 -11.49
CA ALA A 91 13.79 -19.09 -11.74
C ALA A 91 13.07 -17.91 -12.43
N ILE A 92 13.56 -16.70 -12.19
CA ILE A 92 12.91 -15.44 -12.52
C ILE A 92 13.15 -15.10 -13.99
N VAL A 93 12.07 -14.80 -14.69
CA VAL A 93 12.07 -14.42 -16.10
C VAL A 93 11.08 -13.29 -16.34
N ASP A 94 11.51 -12.28 -17.06
CA ASP A 94 10.63 -11.16 -17.39
C ASP A 94 9.72 -11.55 -18.57
N PHE A 95 8.44 -11.18 -18.47
CA PHE A 95 7.48 -11.36 -19.56
C PHE A 95 7.81 -10.45 -20.74
N THR A 96 8.12 -9.19 -20.45
CA THR A 96 8.61 -8.20 -21.43
C THR A 96 9.72 -7.37 -20.80
N SER A 97 10.42 -6.56 -21.61
CA SER A 97 11.30 -5.52 -21.06
C SER A 97 10.54 -4.60 -20.11
N VAL A 98 11.21 -4.17 -19.05
CA VAL A 98 10.70 -3.17 -18.09
C VAL A 98 10.21 -1.94 -18.85
N HIS A 99 9.02 -1.45 -18.51
CA HIS A 99 8.42 -0.28 -19.13
C HIS A 99 7.53 0.46 -18.12
N THR A 100 7.42 1.78 -18.27
CA THR A 100 6.70 2.63 -17.30
C THR A 100 5.33 3.08 -17.81
N ARG A 101 5.15 3.09 -19.13
CA ARG A 101 3.87 3.43 -19.76
C ARG A 101 2.88 2.29 -19.58
N HIS A 102 1.61 2.58 -19.34
CA HIS A 102 0.57 1.54 -19.33
C HIS A 102 0.35 0.99 -20.74
N ILE A 103 0.60 -0.29 -20.96
CA ILE A 103 0.49 -0.93 -22.28
C ILE A 103 -0.72 -1.87 -22.34
N VAL A 104 -1.57 -1.67 -23.36
CA VAL A 104 -2.67 -2.57 -23.71
C VAL A 104 -2.24 -3.47 -24.86
N PHE A 105 -2.20 -4.78 -24.62
CA PHE A 105 -2.02 -5.81 -25.65
C PHE A 105 -3.38 -6.23 -26.20
N THR A 106 -3.61 -5.96 -27.49
CA THR A 106 -4.92 -6.18 -28.11
C THR A 106 -4.86 -6.56 -29.58
N SER A 107 -6.00 -6.91 -30.15
CA SER A 107 -6.16 -7.19 -31.57
C SER A 107 -7.59 -6.93 -32.04
N ASP A 108 -7.92 -7.29 -33.28
CA ASP A 108 -9.27 -7.14 -33.82
C ASP A 108 -10.31 -7.87 -32.95
N PRO A 109 -11.27 -7.15 -32.34
CA PRO A 109 -12.31 -7.75 -31.49
C PRO A 109 -13.18 -8.80 -32.19
N SER A 110 -13.35 -8.69 -33.50
CA SER A 110 -14.13 -9.64 -34.31
C SER A 110 -13.34 -10.90 -34.66
N SER A 111 -12.02 -10.85 -34.55
CA SER A 111 -11.10 -11.95 -34.85
C SER A 111 -9.85 -11.88 -33.95
N PRO A 112 -10.00 -12.15 -32.64
CA PRO A 112 -8.89 -12.02 -31.71
C PRO A 112 -7.68 -12.90 -32.10
N LYS A 113 -6.50 -12.30 -32.15
CA LYS A 113 -5.25 -12.99 -32.50
C LYS A 113 -4.70 -13.78 -31.31
N THR A 114 -3.89 -14.79 -31.62
CA THR A 114 -3.20 -15.58 -30.60
C THR A 114 -1.86 -14.94 -30.26
N PHE A 115 -1.66 -14.66 -28.98
CA PHE A 115 -0.37 -14.32 -28.38
C PHE A 115 0.11 -15.56 -27.62
N GLU A 116 0.92 -16.37 -28.29
CA GLU A 116 1.48 -17.59 -27.72
C GLU A 116 2.81 -17.30 -27.02
N VAL A 117 2.99 -17.87 -25.84
CA VAL A 117 4.17 -17.73 -24.99
C VAL A 117 4.86 -19.09 -24.88
N SER A 118 6.02 -19.21 -25.51
CA SER A 118 6.86 -20.41 -25.53
C SER A 118 7.89 -20.33 -24.41
N LEU A 119 7.87 -21.32 -23.50
CA LEU A 119 8.68 -21.33 -22.28
C LEU A 119 9.94 -22.19 -22.45
N SER A 120 11.09 -21.54 -22.54
CA SER A 120 12.42 -22.16 -22.67
C SER A 120 13.31 -21.79 -21.47
N CYS A 121 12.88 -22.17 -20.27
CA CYS A 121 13.64 -22.01 -19.03
C CYS A 121 14.41 -23.30 -18.69
N ASN A 122 15.66 -23.17 -18.27
CA ASN A 122 16.50 -24.30 -17.84
C ASN A 122 16.58 -24.44 -16.31
N TYR A 123 15.92 -23.57 -15.56
CA TYR A 123 15.90 -23.62 -14.10
C TYR A 123 15.05 -24.78 -13.57
N SER A 124 15.61 -25.46 -12.58
CA SER A 124 14.95 -26.46 -11.74
C SER A 124 15.33 -26.18 -10.27
N PRO A 125 14.37 -26.15 -9.31
CA PRO A 125 14.63 -25.84 -7.89
C PRO A 125 15.67 -26.76 -7.20
N ALA A 126 16.08 -26.54 -5.93
CA ALA A 126 17.03 -27.40 -5.15
C ALA A 126 16.33 -28.36 -4.13
N GLY A 127 16.84 -29.60 -3.83
CA GLY A 127 16.11 -30.73 -3.13
C GLY A 127 15.18 -31.85 -3.78
N TYR A 128 15.22 -32.27 -5.06
CA TYR A 128 14.32 -33.21 -5.76
C TYR A 128 15.19 -34.02 -6.75
N GLU A 129 15.06 -35.35 -6.80
CA GLU A 129 16.03 -36.22 -7.49
C GLU A 129 15.78 -36.40 -9.00
N LYS A 130 14.65 -35.92 -9.55
CA LYS A 130 14.15 -36.19 -10.92
C LYS A 130 14.10 -34.95 -11.84
N ARG A 131 15.01 -34.00 -11.63
CA ARG A 131 14.89 -32.58 -11.99
C ARG A 131 15.16 -32.14 -13.41
N PHE A 132 16.02 -32.86 -14.11
CA PHE A 132 16.38 -32.44 -15.46
C PHE A 132 15.18 -32.52 -16.42
N LEU A 133 14.09 -33.21 -16.05
CA LEU A 133 12.89 -33.42 -16.86
C LEU A 133 11.94 -32.22 -16.94
N GLY A 134 12.08 -31.25 -16.04
CA GLY A 134 11.12 -30.16 -15.86
C GLY A 134 11.75 -28.79 -15.64
N GLN A 135 11.01 -27.74 -15.99
CA GLN A 135 11.35 -26.34 -15.75
C GLN A 135 10.31 -25.68 -14.82
N THR A 136 10.72 -24.66 -14.06
CA THR A 136 9.85 -23.91 -13.14
C THR A 136 10.02 -22.39 -13.34
N PRO A 137 9.47 -21.81 -14.43
CA PRO A 137 9.58 -20.38 -14.70
C PRO A 137 8.70 -19.53 -13.77
N TYR A 138 9.29 -18.47 -13.23
CA TYR A 138 8.64 -17.40 -12.46
C TYR A 138 8.55 -16.17 -13.35
N ILE A 139 7.39 -15.98 -13.98
CA ILE A 139 7.17 -14.89 -14.94
C ILE A 139 6.83 -13.62 -14.18
N ILE A 140 7.67 -12.60 -14.30
CA ILE A 140 7.44 -11.25 -13.76
C ILE A 140 6.91 -10.35 -14.87
N PHE A 141 5.87 -9.57 -14.56
CA PHE A 141 5.33 -8.54 -15.44
C PHE A 141 5.84 -7.17 -14.98
N ASN A 142 6.88 -6.64 -15.63
CA ASN A 142 7.62 -5.46 -15.17
C ASN A 142 7.12 -4.13 -15.79
N GLY A 143 5.81 -3.98 -15.89
CA GLY A 143 5.18 -2.75 -16.31
C GLY A 143 3.67 -2.82 -16.12
N PRO A 144 2.98 -1.67 -16.20
CA PRO A 144 1.53 -1.64 -16.17
C PRO A 144 0.98 -2.21 -17.48
N GLU A 145 0.27 -3.33 -17.41
CA GLU A 145 -0.15 -4.12 -18.58
C GLU A 145 -1.63 -4.50 -18.51
N THR A 146 -2.32 -4.36 -19.65
CA THR A 146 -3.69 -4.86 -19.85
C THR A 146 -3.77 -5.77 -21.07
N TYR A 147 -4.48 -6.88 -20.97
CA TYR A 147 -4.75 -7.82 -22.06
C TYR A 147 -6.24 -7.79 -22.39
N ASP A 148 -6.60 -7.31 -23.58
CA ASP A 148 -8.00 -7.15 -24.02
C ASP A 148 -8.16 -7.59 -25.48
N TYR A 149 -9.23 -8.33 -25.81
CA TYR A 149 -9.46 -8.89 -27.15
C TYR A 149 -8.24 -9.60 -27.76
N ILE A 150 -7.56 -10.42 -26.96
CA ILE A 150 -6.38 -11.20 -27.35
C ILE A 150 -6.42 -12.59 -26.70
N ASN A 151 -5.91 -13.61 -27.42
CA ASN A 151 -5.85 -14.97 -26.90
C ASN A 151 -4.45 -15.32 -26.41
N VAL A 152 -4.20 -15.22 -25.10
CA VAL A 152 -2.89 -15.51 -24.51
C VAL A 152 -2.80 -16.99 -24.15
N ARG A 153 -1.74 -17.67 -24.63
CA ARG A 153 -1.55 -19.11 -24.43
C ARG A 153 -0.13 -19.45 -24.04
N PHE A 154 0.05 -20.18 -22.95
CA PHE A 154 1.38 -20.63 -22.49
C PHE A 154 1.62 -22.09 -22.86
N ARG A 155 2.84 -22.42 -23.27
CA ARG A 155 3.29 -23.80 -23.51
C ARG A 155 4.80 -23.95 -23.28
N PRO A 156 5.30 -25.17 -23.03
CA PRO A 156 6.73 -25.41 -23.15
C PRO A 156 7.22 -25.09 -24.57
N ASP A 157 8.48 -24.67 -24.65
CA ASP A 157 9.18 -24.64 -25.92
C ASP A 157 9.52 -26.08 -26.33
N TYR A 158 8.92 -26.55 -27.42
CA TYR A 158 9.14 -27.89 -27.94
C TYR A 158 10.56 -28.08 -28.49
N ASP A 159 11.27 -26.98 -28.77
CA ASP A 159 12.67 -27.00 -29.19
C ASP A 159 13.64 -26.97 -27.99
N ASN A 160 13.15 -26.83 -26.76
CA ASN A 160 13.97 -26.95 -25.54
C ASN A 160 14.22 -28.42 -25.18
N LEU A 161 15.03 -29.08 -26.01
CA LEU A 161 15.29 -30.52 -25.96
C LEU A 161 16.02 -30.96 -24.68
N LEU A 162 15.73 -32.18 -24.22
CA LEU A 162 16.34 -32.79 -23.03
C LEU A 162 17.62 -33.54 -23.35
N TYR A 163 18.60 -33.35 -22.48
CA TYR A 163 19.86 -34.09 -22.43
C TYR A 163 20.08 -34.59 -21.00
N PHE A 164 20.79 -35.71 -20.84
CA PHE A 164 21.13 -36.23 -19.52
C PHE A 164 22.02 -35.23 -18.77
N ASP A 165 21.65 -34.88 -17.53
CA ASP A 165 22.39 -33.91 -16.71
C ASP A 165 23.55 -34.55 -15.94
N LYS A 166 23.55 -35.88 -15.80
CA LYS A 166 24.59 -36.72 -15.22
C LYS A 166 24.46 -38.15 -15.74
N ASP A 167 25.37 -39.02 -15.34
CA ASP A 167 25.27 -40.44 -15.63
C ASP A 167 24.14 -41.10 -14.83
N TYR A 168 23.31 -41.90 -15.51
CA TYR A 168 22.23 -42.68 -14.88
C TYR A 168 22.38 -44.15 -15.21
N THR A 169 22.37 -45.01 -14.18
CA THR A 169 22.43 -46.46 -14.37
C THR A 169 21.07 -47.09 -14.09
N ALA A 170 20.58 -47.92 -15.03
CA ALA A 170 19.31 -48.64 -14.90
C ALA A 170 19.47 -50.11 -15.28
N THR A 171 18.58 -50.95 -14.73
CA THR A 171 18.35 -52.30 -15.24
C THR A 171 17.41 -52.21 -16.45
N VAL A 172 17.89 -52.64 -17.62
CA VAL A 172 17.18 -52.56 -18.89
C VAL A 172 16.85 -53.95 -19.42
N LYS A 173 15.72 -54.09 -20.14
CA LYS A 173 15.34 -55.33 -20.81
C LYS A 173 16.04 -55.44 -22.16
N LEU A 174 16.67 -56.58 -22.44
CA LEU A 174 17.35 -56.84 -23.70
C LEU A 174 16.38 -57.37 -24.75
N THR A 175 16.62 -57.03 -26.01
CA THR A 175 15.80 -57.46 -27.16
C THR A 175 15.88 -58.97 -27.37
N GLU A 176 17.05 -59.56 -27.11
CA GLU A 176 17.30 -61.00 -27.12
C GLU A 176 16.78 -61.75 -25.87
N GLY A 177 16.18 -61.04 -24.91
CA GLY A 177 15.65 -61.59 -23.66
C GLY A 177 16.60 -61.43 -22.46
N GLY A 178 16.02 -61.37 -21.26
CA GLY A 178 16.73 -61.10 -20.01
C GLY A 178 16.89 -59.60 -19.70
N THR A 179 17.73 -59.29 -18.72
CA THR A 179 18.02 -57.92 -18.27
C THR A 179 19.51 -57.68 -18.14
N ALA A 180 19.94 -56.43 -18.31
CA ALA A 180 21.32 -56.01 -18.07
C ALA A 180 21.39 -54.62 -17.44
N SER A 181 22.54 -54.26 -16.88
CA SER A 181 22.83 -52.90 -16.42
C SER A 181 23.28 -52.05 -17.60
N TYR A 182 22.71 -50.86 -17.76
CA TYR A 182 23.14 -49.88 -18.76
C TYR A 182 23.27 -48.50 -18.11
N THR A 183 24.32 -47.76 -18.50
CA THR A 183 24.58 -46.40 -18.05
C THR A 183 24.29 -45.43 -19.21
N PHE A 184 23.30 -44.56 -19.01
CA PHE A 184 23.05 -43.41 -19.86
C PHE A 184 24.05 -42.32 -19.48
N ILE A 185 24.76 -41.78 -20.47
CA ILE A 185 25.89 -40.87 -20.26
C ILE A 185 25.41 -39.42 -20.19
N GLN A 186 26.01 -38.64 -19.30
CA GLN A 186 25.81 -37.19 -19.23
C GLN A 186 26.01 -36.53 -20.61
N GLY A 187 25.09 -35.63 -20.98
CA GLY A 187 25.14 -34.86 -22.22
C GLY A 187 24.51 -35.56 -23.42
N ASP A 188 24.18 -36.85 -23.34
CA ASP A 188 23.48 -37.55 -24.42
C ASP A 188 22.02 -37.09 -24.55
N PRO A 189 21.42 -37.11 -25.76
CA PRO A 189 20.01 -36.83 -25.96
C PRO A 189 19.10 -37.80 -25.19
N PHE A 190 18.05 -37.26 -24.58
CA PHE A 190 17.07 -38.02 -23.80
C PHE A 190 15.84 -38.38 -24.67
N TYR A 191 15.79 -39.61 -25.17
CA TYR A 191 14.76 -40.09 -26.11
C TYR A 191 13.57 -40.76 -25.43
N ALA A 192 12.44 -40.79 -26.15
CA ALA A 192 11.20 -41.39 -25.67
C ALA A 192 11.25 -42.91 -25.50
N ASN A 193 12.05 -43.60 -26.32
CA ASN A 193 12.12 -45.05 -26.31
C ASN A 193 13.49 -45.55 -26.82
N TYR A 194 13.91 -46.70 -26.30
CA TYR A 194 15.18 -47.34 -26.62
C TYR A 194 15.00 -48.85 -26.74
N THR A 195 15.72 -49.48 -27.66
CA THR A 195 15.98 -50.92 -27.64
C THR A 195 17.39 -51.18 -27.12
N PHE A 196 17.55 -52.19 -26.29
CA PHE A 196 18.85 -52.57 -25.73
C PHE A 196 19.26 -53.94 -26.29
N THR A 197 20.49 -54.03 -26.79
CA THR A 197 21.06 -55.28 -27.34
C THR A 197 22.47 -55.49 -26.79
N LYS A 198 22.86 -56.74 -26.55
CA LYS A 198 24.20 -57.09 -26.12
C LYS A 198 25.07 -57.44 -27.33
N VAL A 199 26.10 -56.63 -27.56
CA VAL A 199 27.06 -56.81 -28.65
C VAL A 199 28.44 -57.02 -28.04
N SER A 200 29.04 -58.19 -28.27
CA SER A 200 30.41 -58.52 -27.82
C SER A 200 30.67 -58.30 -26.32
N GLY A 201 29.65 -58.52 -25.48
CA GLY A 201 29.75 -58.36 -24.02
C GLY A 201 29.30 -56.99 -23.50
N THR A 202 29.12 -55.99 -24.37
CA THR A 202 28.66 -54.64 -24.03
C THR A 202 27.19 -54.45 -24.37
N VAL A 203 26.44 -53.76 -23.50
CA VAL A 203 25.05 -53.38 -23.79
C VAL A 203 25.04 -52.08 -24.58
N VAL A 204 24.33 -52.06 -25.71
CA VAL A 204 24.16 -50.89 -26.56
C VAL A 204 22.69 -50.46 -26.49
N ALA A 205 22.45 -49.16 -26.28
CA ALA A 205 21.12 -48.57 -26.40
C ALA A 205 20.96 -47.94 -27.79
N THR A 206 19.89 -48.29 -28.50
CA THR A 206 19.53 -47.68 -29.78
C THR A 206 18.21 -46.94 -29.64
N PRO A 207 18.15 -45.61 -29.86
CA PRO A 207 16.90 -44.87 -29.87
C PRO A 207 15.98 -45.40 -30.98
N VAL A 208 14.71 -45.58 -30.66
CA VAL A 208 13.69 -46.07 -31.60
C VAL A 208 12.41 -45.25 -31.47
N PRO A 209 11.53 -45.23 -32.50
CA PRO A 209 10.22 -44.60 -32.36
C PRO A 209 9.39 -45.19 -31.21
N TYR A 210 8.53 -44.38 -30.61
CA TYR A 210 7.60 -44.82 -29.56
C TYR A 210 6.23 -45.16 -30.14
N GLY A 211 5.68 -46.33 -29.80
CA GLY A 211 4.33 -46.72 -30.24
C GLY A 211 4.20 -46.78 -31.77
N THR A 212 3.33 -45.92 -32.33
CA THR A 212 3.07 -45.82 -33.78
C THR A 212 3.83 -44.69 -34.46
N GLU A 213 4.73 -44.00 -33.75
CA GLU A 213 5.57 -42.93 -34.33
C GLU A 213 6.51 -43.50 -35.40
N THR A 214 6.80 -42.72 -36.45
CA THR A 214 7.70 -43.12 -37.55
C THR A 214 9.13 -42.59 -37.41
N SER A 215 9.33 -41.59 -36.55
CA SER A 215 10.63 -41.00 -36.24
C SER A 215 10.98 -41.21 -34.76
N VAL A 216 12.29 -41.23 -34.48
CA VAL A 216 12.77 -41.19 -33.09
C VAL A 216 12.43 -39.82 -32.51
N ARG A 217 11.81 -39.81 -31.33
CA ARG A 217 11.42 -38.59 -30.63
C ARG A 217 12.32 -38.34 -29.44
N GLN A 218 13.02 -37.20 -29.44
CA GLN A 218 13.68 -36.66 -28.26
C GLN A 218 12.64 -35.98 -27.39
N PHE A 219 12.73 -36.12 -26.07
CA PHE A 219 11.86 -35.35 -25.18
C PHE A 219 12.37 -33.91 -25.07
N PHE A 220 11.45 -33.00 -24.74
CA PHE A 220 11.73 -31.61 -24.40
C PHE A 220 11.41 -31.33 -22.92
N ARG A 221 11.94 -30.21 -22.39
CA ARG A 221 11.71 -29.74 -21.02
C ARG A 221 10.27 -29.29 -20.85
N ARG A 222 9.50 -30.05 -20.06
CA ARG A 222 8.12 -29.71 -19.71
C ARG A 222 8.07 -28.75 -18.54
N VAL A 223 7.00 -27.98 -18.41
CA VAL A 223 6.84 -27.02 -17.31
C VAL A 223 6.23 -27.75 -16.12
N GLU A 224 6.98 -27.89 -15.04
CA GLU A 224 6.46 -28.48 -13.81
C GLU A 224 5.53 -27.51 -13.10
N GLN A 225 5.97 -26.27 -12.94
CA GLN A 225 5.24 -25.19 -12.30
C GLN A 225 5.39 -23.91 -13.12
N LEU A 226 4.26 -23.32 -13.52
CA LEU A 226 4.20 -21.99 -14.11
C LEU A 226 3.69 -21.02 -13.05
N ARG A 227 4.46 -19.96 -12.76
CA ARG A 227 4.09 -18.95 -11.76
C ARG A 227 4.04 -17.56 -12.39
N PHE A 228 2.93 -16.87 -12.19
CA PHE A 228 2.72 -15.49 -12.61
C PHE A 228 2.89 -14.53 -11.42
N PHE A 229 3.74 -13.53 -11.58
CA PHE A 229 4.00 -12.49 -10.59
C PHE A 229 3.80 -11.10 -11.22
N PRO A 230 2.57 -10.56 -11.17
CA PRO A 230 2.35 -9.13 -11.36
C PRO A 230 3.26 -8.31 -10.43
N HIS A 231 3.96 -7.31 -10.97
CA HIS A 231 4.91 -6.52 -10.19
C HIS A 231 4.19 -5.49 -9.31
N GLY A 232 4.72 -5.29 -8.10
CA GLY A 232 3.95 -4.75 -6.98
C GLY A 232 3.44 -3.32 -7.12
N ASN A 233 4.03 -2.47 -7.95
CA ASN A 233 3.55 -1.09 -8.10
C ASN A 233 2.72 -0.88 -9.37
N ASP A 234 2.50 -1.94 -10.15
CA ASP A 234 1.98 -1.83 -11.51
C ASP A 234 0.56 -2.37 -11.61
N ILE A 235 -0.10 -2.01 -12.72
CA ILE A 235 -1.39 -2.54 -13.11
C ILE A 235 -1.17 -3.86 -13.87
N PHE A 236 -1.91 -4.90 -13.53
CA PHE A 236 -1.98 -6.11 -14.33
C PHE A 236 -3.44 -6.49 -14.53
N GLU A 237 -3.92 -6.42 -15.77
CA GLU A 237 -5.31 -6.70 -16.08
C GLU A 237 -5.46 -7.71 -17.22
N VAL A 238 -6.28 -8.72 -16.99
CA VAL A 238 -6.84 -9.57 -18.06
C VAL A 238 -8.34 -9.32 -18.10
N THR A 239 -8.84 -8.72 -19.18
CA THR A 239 -10.26 -8.36 -19.28
C THR A 239 -11.14 -9.60 -19.51
N GLY A 240 -12.46 -9.40 -19.44
CA GLY A 240 -13.44 -10.44 -19.81
C GLY A 240 -13.47 -10.80 -21.30
N HIS A 241 -12.83 -10.00 -22.16
CA HIS A 241 -12.79 -10.24 -23.61
C HIS A 241 -11.52 -10.96 -24.07
N ALA A 242 -10.53 -11.10 -23.20
CA ALA A 242 -9.32 -11.87 -23.46
C ALA A 242 -9.48 -13.35 -23.06
N THR A 243 -8.61 -14.21 -23.56
CA THR A 243 -8.42 -15.56 -23.01
C THR A 243 -7.03 -15.70 -22.44
N TRP A 244 -6.90 -16.50 -21.37
CA TRP A 244 -5.65 -16.77 -20.70
C TRP A 244 -5.57 -18.24 -20.32
N GLU A 245 -4.83 -19.00 -21.13
CA GLU A 245 -4.89 -20.46 -21.12
C GLU A 245 -3.49 -21.09 -21.20
N VAL A 246 -3.45 -22.38 -20.90
CA VAL A 246 -2.25 -23.20 -21.04
C VAL A 246 -2.53 -24.34 -22.02
N ILE A 247 -1.65 -24.52 -23.01
CA ILE A 247 -1.71 -25.66 -23.91
C ILE A 247 -1.07 -26.84 -23.18
N ASN A 248 -1.89 -27.82 -22.83
CA ASN A 248 -1.46 -28.93 -21.98
C ASN A 248 -1.72 -30.30 -22.63
N ALA A 249 -0.71 -30.89 -23.26
CA ALA A 249 -0.78 -32.27 -23.74
C ALA A 249 -0.16 -33.26 -22.75
N THR A 250 -0.79 -34.44 -22.61
CA THR A 250 -0.26 -35.55 -21.81
C THR A 250 0.54 -36.53 -22.68
N ASP A 251 1.74 -36.90 -22.26
CA ASP A 251 2.63 -37.83 -22.93
C ASP A 251 2.99 -39.02 -22.04
N ASN A 252 2.29 -40.12 -22.31
CA ASN A 252 2.40 -41.36 -21.55
C ASN A 252 3.68 -42.17 -21.83
N ALA A 253 4.51 -41.77 -22.80
CA ALA A 253 5.78 -42.47 -23.08
C ALA A 253 6.74 -42.41 -21.88
N LYS A 254 6.70 -41.31 -21.10
CA LYS A 254 7.58 -41.10 -19.94
C LYS A 254 7.42 -42.17 -18.86
N ASN A 255 6.20 -42.60 -18.58
CA ASN A 255 5.90 -43.57 -17.53
C ASN A 255 6.42 -44.98 -17.86
N LYS A 256 6.86 -45.22 -19.10
CA LYS A 256 7.41 -46.49 -19.57
C LYS A 256 8.92 -46.42 -19.80
N HIS A 257 9.55 -45.27 -19.54
CA HIS A 257 10.98 -45.10 -19.73
C HIS A 257 11.76 -45.91 -18.67
N PRO A 258 12.85 -46.63 -19.03
CA PRO A 258 13.57 -47.51 -18.11
C PRO A 258 14.10 -46.86 -16.82
N LEU A 259 14.40 -45.57 -16.86
CA LEU A 259 14.85 -44.81 -15.69
C LEU A 259 13.71 -44.32 -14.78
N PHE A 260 12.45 -44.40 -15.23
CA PHE A 260 11.35 -43.59 -14.69
C PHE A 260 10.00 -44.29 -14.62
N ALA A 261 9.97 -45.62 -14.51
CA ALA A 261 8.72 -46.38 -14.38
C ALA A 261 7.79 -45.86 -13.25
N ASP A 262 8.37 -45.22 -12.22
CA ASP A 262 7.66 -44.68 -11.05
C ASP A 262 7.57 -43.13 -11.04
N VAL A 263 7.62 -42.46 -12.20
CA VAL A 263 7.50 -40.99 -12.29
C VAL A 263 6.10 -40.59 -12.73
N THR A 264 5.37 -39.88 -11.86
CA THR A 264 4.00 -39.44 -12.13
C THR A 264 3.89 -37.93 -12.44
N GLY A 265 4.93 -37.13 -12.17
CA GLY A 265 4.85 -35.66 -12.12
C GLY A 265 5.17 -34.88 -13.42
N PHE A 266 5.48 -35.54 -14.54
CA PHE A 266 5.97 -34.84 -15.77
C PHE A 266 5.32 -35.33 -17.06
N ALA A 267 4.17 -36.00 -16.96
CA ALA A 267 3.44 -36.46 -18.14
C ALA A 267 2.72 -35.32 -18.87
N ASN A 268 2.39 -34.23 -18.19
CA ASN A 268 1.70 -33.06 -18.76
C ASN A 268 2.71 -31.99 -19.20
N ASP A 269 2.41 -31.26 -20.28
CA ASP A 269 3.24 -30.16 -20.79
C ASP A 269 3.41 -29.06 -19.76
N VAL A 270 2.33 -28.80 -19.01
CA VAL A 270 2.32 -27.92 -17.84
C VAL A 270 1.65 -28.62 -16.66
N GLY A 271 2.40 -28.80 -15.58
CA GLY A 271 1.97 -29.55 -14.40
C GLY A 271 1.04 -28.74 -13.49
N SER A 272 1.52 -27.61 -12.98
CA SER A 272 0.79 -26.73 -12.06
C SER A 272 0.89 -25.27 -12.48
N ILE A 273 -0.17 -24.51 -12.22
CA ILE A 273 -0.28 -23.08 -12.56
C ILE A 273 -0.57 -22.30 -11.27
N TYR A 274 0.11 -21.19 -11.09
CA TYR A 274 -0.01 -20.32 -9.93
C TYR A 274 -0.06 -18.85 -10.35
N ILE A 275 -0.88 -18.07 -9.66
CA ILE A 275 -0.82 -16.60 -9.70
C ILE A 275 -0.57 -16.04 -8.30
N HIS A 276 0.30 -15.05 -8.26
CA HIS A 276 0.81 -14.41 -7.07
C HIS A 276 0.59 -12.89 -7.15
N PRO A 277 -0.63 -12.41 -6.83
CA PRO A 277 -1.02 -11.03 -7.08
C PRO A 277 -0.27 -10.06 -6.14
N SER A 278 0.23 -8.95 -6.70
CA SER A 278 0.76 -7.80 -5.99
C SER A 278 0.45 -6.54 -6.82
N GLY A 279 0.18 -5.41 -6.17
CA GLY A 279 -0.19 -4.16 -6.86
C GLY A 279 -1.65 -4.11 -7.25
N GLN A 280 -1.96 -3.61 -8.45
CA GLN A 280 -3.34 -3.45 -8.94
C GLN A 280 -3.67 -4.55 -9.95
N VAL A 281 -4.26 -5.64 -9.48
CA VAL A 281 -4.47 -6.85 -10.28
C VAL A 281 -5.96 -7.02 -10.61
N THR A 282 -6.31 -7.13 -11.89
CA THR A 282 -7.67 -7.45 -12.35
C THR A 282 -7.69 -8.75 -13.15
N LEU A 283 -8.46 -9.73 -12.67
CA LEU A 283 -8.63 -11.04 -13.30
C LEU A 283 -10.08 -11.17 -13.78
N GLY A 284 -10.31 -10.87 -15.05
CA GLY A 284 -11.62 -10.92 -15.71
C GLY A 284 -11.88 -12.17 -16.54
N ALA A 285 -10.84 -12.93 -16.89
CA ALA A 285 -10.93 -14.19 -17.63
C ALA A 285 -9.76 -15.11 -17.26
N GLY A 286 -9.76 -16.34 -17.81
CA GLY A 286 -8.60 -17.23 -17.76
C GLY A 286 -8.69 -18.41 -16.78
N SER A 287 -7.69 -19.29 -16.87
CA SER A 287 -7.46 -20.40 -15.94
C SER A 287 -6.16 -20.17 -15.16
N TRP A 288 -6.30 -19.66 -13.94
CA TRP A 288 -5.18 -19.20 -13.11
C TRP A 288 -4.58 -20.27 -12.21
N GLY A 289 -5.17 -21.47 -12.17
CA GLY A 289 -4.73 -22.52 -11.27
C GLY A 289 -4.94 -22.15 -9.81
N SER A 290 -3.87 -22.15 -9.00
CA SER A 290 -3.95 -21.75 -7.58
C SER A 290 -3.51 -20.29 -7.40
N MET A 291 -4.39 -19.45 -6.85
CA MET A 291 -4.06 -18.10 -6.43
C MET A 291 -3.58 -18.11 -4.98
N PHE A 292 -2.47 -17.42 -4.73
CA PHE A 292 -1.95 -17.16 -3.38
C PHE A 292 -1.38 -15.75 -3.33
N GLY A 293 -1.69 -14.97 -2.30
CA GLY A 293 -0.95 -13.74 -1.97
C GLY A 293 0.43 -14.08 -1.39
N TYR A 294 1.26 -14.77 -2.17
CA TYR A 294 2.61 -15.21 -1.82
C TYR A 294 3.52 -14.74 -2.95
N ASN A 295 4.57 -13.99 -2.65
CA ASN A 295 5.65 -13.76 -3.61
C ASN A 295 6.96 -14.27 -2.96
N THR A 296 8.04 -14.37 -3.73
CA THR A 296 9.41 -14.42 -3.19
C THR A 296 9.70 -13.28 -2.18
N SER A 297 8.86 -12.24 -2.18
CA SER A 297 8.69 -11.21 -1.15
C SER A 297 7.20 -11.07 -0.77
N PRO A 298 6.81 -10.32 0.27
CA PRO A 298 5.41 -9.97 0.49
C PRO A 298 4.77 -9.20 -0.69
N PRO A 299 3.44 -9.28 -0.90
CA PRO A 299 2.75 -8.31 -1.75
C PRO A 299 2.94 -6.92 -1.16
N VAL A 300 2.93 -5.89 -2.00
CA VAL A 300 3.03 -4.51 -1.51
C VAL A 300 1.80 -4.13 -0.71
N ASP A 301 1.97 -3.24 0.26
CA ASP A 301 0.86 -2.60 0.98
C ASP A 301 -0.11 -1.93 -0.02
N GLY A 302 -1.41 -2.04 0.23
CA GLY A 302 -2.47 -1.53 -0.64
C GLY A 302 -2.73 -2.38 -1.88
N THR A 303 -2.16 -3.58 -1.97
CA THR A 303 -2.44 -4.51 -3.08
C THR A 303 -3.95 -4.75 -3.20
N THR A 304 -4.47 -4.64 -4.41
CA THR A 304 -5.88 -4.88 -4.73
C THR A 304 -6.01 -5.94 -5.82
N VAL A 305 -6.82 -6.96 -5.57
CA VAL A 305 -7.12 -8.05 -6.50
C VAL A 305 -8.60 -8.01 -6.85
N THR A 306 -8.92 -7.55 -8.04
CA THR A 306 -10.29 -7.47 -8.56
C THR A 306 -10.61 -8.68 -9.43
N ILE A 307 -11.65 -9.42 -9.07
CA ILE A 307 -12.19 -10.55 -9.82
C ILE A 307 -13.43 -10.06 -10.57
N LYS A 308 -13.48 -10.27 -11.88
CA LYS A 308 -14.59 -9.89 -12.77
C LYS A 308 -15.05 -11.07 -13.61
N ASN A 309 -16.26 -11.05 -14.16
CA ASN A 309 -16.80 -12.09 -15.05
C ASN A 309 -16.62 -13.53 -14.53
N SER A 310 -15.89 -14.42 -15.22
CA SER A 310 -15.83 -15.86 -14.85
C SER A 310 -14.44 -16.50 -14.99
N PRO A 311 -13.37 -15.94 -14.38
CA PRO A 311 -12.09 -16.61 -14.28
C PRO A 311 -12.23 -17.90 -13.45
N SER A 312 -11.41 -18.88 -13.79
CA SER A 312 -11.40 -20.17 -13.12
C SER A 312 -10.15 -20.35 -12.27
N PHE A 313 -10.36 -20.90 -11.08
CA PHE A 313 -9.31 -21.22 -10.12
C PHE A 313 -9.47 -22.66 -9.67
N ILE A 314 -8.38 -23.42 -9.70
CA ILE A 314 -8.29 -24.71 -9.01
C ILE A 314 -8.34 -24.45 -7.50
N ARG A 315 -7.64 -23.40 -7.06
CA ARG A 315 -7.70 -22.88 -5.69
C ARG A 315 -7.69 -21.37 -5.69
N PHE A 316 -8.66 -20.78 -5.01
CA PHE A 316 -8.68 -19.35 -4.72
C PHE A 316 -8.37 -19.20 -3.23
N SER A 317 -7.17 -18.72 -2.92
CA SER A 317 -6.72 -18.49 -1.55
C SER A 317 -6.20 -17.07 -1.39
N GLY A 318 -6.52 -16.47 -0.24
CA GLY A 318 -5.96 -15.18 0.17
C GLY A 318 -4.47 -15.26 0.51
N PRO A 319 -3.94 -14.24 1.21
CA PRO A 319 -2.54 -14.23 1.66
C PRO A 319 -2.17 -15.45 2.51
N PHE A 320 -0.94 -15.98 2.32
CA PHE A 320 -0.43 -17.23 2.93
C PHE A 320 0.65 -16.95 4.02
N THR A 321 1.20 -17.99 4.68
CA THR A 321 2.05 -17.87 5.89
C THR A 321 3.28 -16.99 5.73
N ASN A 322 3.58 -16.16 6.74
CA ASN A 322 4.77 -15.29 6.84
C ASN A 322 4.84 -14.20 5.77
N VAL A 323 3.68 -13.79 5.25
CA VAL A 323 3.58 -12.79 4.20
C VAL A 323 2.95 -11.51 4.76
N GLY A 324 3.69 -10.40 4.65
CA GLY A 324 3.26 -9.05 5.02
C GLY A 324 3.80 -8.55 6.35
N ILE A 325 3.55 -7.28 6.64
CA ILE A 325 3.87 -6.59 7.89
C ILE A 325 2.56 -6.23 8.59
N ALA A 326 2.57 -6.21 9.93
CA ALA A 326 1.42 -5.77 10.70
C ALA A 326 1.01 -4.34 10.33
N GLY A 327 -0.27 -4.14 10.00
CA GLY A 327 -0.84 -2.86 9.57
C GLY A 327 -0.81 -2.62 8.05
N GLU A 328 -0.17 -3.49 7.26
CA GLU A 328 -0.32 -3.45 5.79
C GLU A 328 -1.66 -4.04 5.36
N THR A 329 -2.15 -3.61 4.20
CA THR A 329 -3.48 -3.90 3.69
C THR A 329 -3.46 -4.75 2.42
N TYR A 330 -4.43 -5.65 2.28
CA TYR A 330 -4.63 -6.47 1.09
C TYR A 330 -6.13 -6.58 0.75
N THR A 331 -6.54 -6.10 -0.41
CA THR A 331 -7.96 -6.05 -0.78
C THR A 331 -8.30 -7.05 -1.89
N ILE A 332 -9.32 -7.87 -1.68
CA ILE A 332 -9.90 -8.76 -2.68
C ILE A 332 -11.29 -8.23 -3.02
N ILE A 333 -11.51 -7.85 -4.28
CA ILE A 333 -12.79 -7.31 -4.76
C ILE A 333 -13.45 -8.31 -5.69
N PHE A 334 -14.63 -8.80 -5.32
CA PHE A 334 -15.52 -9.52 -6.22
C PHE A 334 -16.49 -8.54 -6.85
N ASP A 335 -16.11 -8.02 -8.01
CA ASP A 335 -16.90 -7.06 -8.81
C ASP A 335 -18.30 -7.59 -9.12
N GLN A 336 -19.26 -6.70 -9.44
CA GLN A 336 -20.64 -7.06 -9.77
C GLN A 336 -20.76 -8.15 -10.85
N SER A 337 -19.84 -8.16 -11.82
CA SER A 337 -19.79 -9.15 -12.90
C SER A 337 -19.26 -10.52 -12.48
N ALA A 338 -18.60 -10.64 -11.32
CA ALA A 338 -17.90 -11.83 -10.89
C ALA A 338 -18.85 -13.03 -10.72
N ASN A 339 -18.42 -14.20 -11.16
CA ASN A 339 -19.11 -15.48 -11.06
C ASN A 339 -18.02 -16.55 -10.89
N VAL A 340 -17.76 -16.92 -9.64
CA VAL A 340 -16.61 -17.73 -9.27
C VAL A 340 -16.92 -18.56 -8.02
N THR A 341 -16.29 -19.74 -7.94
CA THR A 341 -16.29 -20.54 -6.71
C THR A 341 -14.96 -20.36 -5.98
N VAL A 342 -15.02 -19.90 -4.74
CA VAL A 342 -13.87 -19.71 -3.85
C VAL A 342 -13.78 -20.91 -2.92
N VAL A 343 -12.65 -21.61 -2.95
CA VAL A 343 -12.50 -22.91 -2.28
C VAL A 343 -11.82 -22.85 -0.91
N ASP A 344 -11.03 -21.81 -0.64
CA ASP A 344 -10.31 -21.60 0.62
C ASP A 344 -9.84 -20.14 0.77
N LEU A 345 -10.77 -19.22 1.07
CA LEU A 345 -10.52 -17.78 1.18
C LEU A 345 -9.39 -17.45 2.17
N PHE A 346 -9.38 -18.12 3.33
CA PHE A 346 -8.44 -17.89 4.44
C PHE A 346 -7.14 -18.70 4.34
N ALA A 347 -6.92 -19.44 3.23
CA ALA A 347 -5.75 -20.29 3.01
C ALA A 347 -5.52 -21.38 4.09
N THR A 348 -6.58 -21.83 4.75
CA THR A 348 -6.55 -22.78 5.88
C THR A 348 -6.02 -24.15 5.52
N ARG A 349 -6.25 -24.63 4.28
CA ARG A 349 -5.77 -25.95 3.82
C ARG A 349 -4.27 -26.00 3.62
N MET A 350 -3.62 -24.85 3.53
CA MET A 350 -2.15 -24.77 3.44
C MET A 350 -1.52 -24.61 4.83
N ALA A 351 -2.28 -24.13 5.83
CA ALA A 351 -1.84 -24.09 7.23
C ALA A 351 -1.60 -25.50 7.82
N SER A 352 -2.12 -26.55 7.16
CA SER A 352 -1.95 -27.96 7.56
C SER A 352 -0.67 -28.65 7.06
N ILE A 353 0.33 -27.93 6.50
CA ILE A 353 1.62 -28.56 6.15
C ILE A 353 2.55 -28.71 7.36
N LYS A 354 2.27 -28.04 8.50
CA LYS A 354 3.06 -28.26 9.74
C LYS A 354 2.28 -28.85 10.92
N ASP A 355 1.11 -28.35 11.32
CA ASP A 355 0.53 -28.77 12.63
C ASP A 355 -1.01 -28.79 12.74
N GLY A 356 -1.75 -28.81 11.62
CA GLY A 356 -3.23 -28.92 11.67
C GLY A 356 -3.97 -27.73 12.30
N ASN A 357 -3.32 -26.55 12.39
CA ASN A 357 -3.89 -25.34 12.97
C ASN A 357 -4.54 -24.44 11.90
N HIS A 358 -5.86 -24.25 11.93
CA HIS A 358 -6.58 -23.28 11.07
C HIS A 358 -6.55 -21.85 11.63
N LYS A 359 -5.34 -21.29 11.79
CA LYS A 359 -5.12 -19.90 12.27
C LYS A 359 -4.95 -18.95 11.08
N PRO A 360 -5.28 -17.65 11.19
CA PRO A 360 -4.79 -16.67 10.24
C PRO A 360 -3.26 -16.69 10.30
N ILE A 361 -2.64 -16.51 9.13
CA ILE A 361 -1.21 -16.78 8.92
C ILE A 361 -0.46 -15.59 8.32
N SER A 362 -1.18 -14.48 8.10
CA SER A 362 -0.67 -13.19 7.67
C SER A 362 -0.93 -12.14 8.77
N PRO A 363 0.03 -11.25 9.07
CA PRO A 363 -0.18 -10.11 9.96
C PRO A 363 -0.92 -8.94 9.29
N MET A 364 -1.31 -9.04 8.01
CA MET A 364 -1.95 -7.98 7.24
C MET A 364 -3.47 -7.85 7.51
N ASP A 365 -4.01 -6.66 7.28
CA ASP A 365 -5.45 -6.42 7.23
C ASP A 365 -6.00 -6.74 5.83
N VAL A 366 -6.77 -7.82 5.76
CA VAL A 366 -7.34 -8.34 4.52
C VAL A 366 -8.79 -7.86 4.39
N TYR A 367 -9.09 -7.12 3.33
CA TYR A 367 -10.44 -6.65 3.03
C TYR A 367 -11.04 -7.49 1.90
N VAL A 368 -12.22 -8.06 2.13
CA VAL A 368 -12.96 -8.85 1.14
C VAL A 368 -14.21 -8.09 0.76
N VAL A 369 -14.17 -7.43 -0.39
CA VAL A 369 -15.25 -6.61 -0.92
C VAL A 369 -16.13 -7.45 -1.82
N MET A 370 -17.40 -7.58 -1.46
CA MET A 370 -18.42 -8.28 -2.21
C MET A 370 -19.30 -7.26 -2.91
N ARG A 371 -19.34 -7.30 -4.24
CA ARG A 371 -20.30 -6.56 -5.08
C ARG A 371 -21.19 -7.47 -5.92
N SER A 372 -20.77 -8.73 -6.11
CA SER A 372 -21.52 -9.74 -6.86
C SER A 372 -22.31 -10.68 -5.96
N LYS A 373 -23.46 -11.10 -6.48
CA LYS A 373 -24.32 -12.18 -5.94
C LYS A 373 -23.93 -13.60 -6.38
N ASN A 374 -23.08 -13.71 -7.40
CA ASN A 374 -22.74 -14.97 -8.06
C ASN A 374 -21.42 -15.59 -7.53
N VAL A 375 -20.90 -15.10 -6.41
CA VAL A 375 -19.76 -15.75 -5.74
C VAL A 375 -20.28 -16.91 -4.89
N THR A 376 -19.57 -18.03 -4.89
CA THR A 376 -19.91 -19.17 -4.03
C THR A 376 -18.68 -19.55 -3.21
N PHE A 377 -18.84 -19.67 -1.90
CA PHE A 377 -17.80 -20.19 -1.02
C PHE A 377 -18.04 -21.67 -0.75
N ASN A 378 -17.00 -22.49 -0.85
CA ASN A 378 -17.09 -23.88 -0.44
C ASN A 378 -17.21 -24.02 1.08
N ALA A 379 -17.76 -25.15 1.53
CA ALA A 379 -17.95 -25.46 2.95
C ALA A 379 -16.66 -25.43 3.81
N ASN A 380 -15.49 -25.48 3.17
CA ASN A 380 -14.19 -25.42 3.86
C ASN A 380 -13.60 -24.00 3.94
N CYS A 381 -14.33 -22.97 3.53
CA CYS A 381 -13.93 -21.57 3.72
C CYS A 381 -14.31 -21.13 5.14
N TYR A 382 -13.49 -21.49 6.13
CA TYR A 382 -13.68 -21.03 7.51
C TYR A 382 -12.35 -20.87 8.23
N LEU A 383 -12.33 -20.07 9.29
CA LEU A 383 -11.18 -19.82 10.14
C LEU A 383 -11.56 -19.89 11.63
N ASP A 384 -10.85 -20.71 12.40
CA ASP A 384 -11.21 -21.00 13.80
C ASP A 384 -10.64 -19.99 14.80
N TYR A 385 -9.58 -19.24 14.43
CA TYR A 385 -8.80 -18.42 15.36
C TYR A 385 -8.70 -16.95 14.90
N VAL A 386 -9.84 -16.28 14.74
CA VAL A 386 -9.92 -14.92 14.16
C VAL A 386 -9.19 -13.82 14.95
N THR A 387 -8.91 -14.05 16.24
CA THR A 387 -8.28 -13.09 17.17
C THR A 387 -6.95 -13.59 17.74
N ALA A 388 -6.29 -14.53 17.05
CA ALA A 388 -4.99 -15.01 17.51
C ALA A 388 -3.97 -13.86 17.61
N PRO A 389 -3.17 -13.78 18.71
CA PRO A 389 -2.17 -12.72 18.86
C PRO A 389 -1.17 -12.69 17.69
N ASN A 390 -0.75 -11.48 17.29
CA ASN A 390 0.19 -11.22 16.18
C ASN A 390 -0.30 -11.67 14.80
N MET A 391 -1.61 -11.79 14.62
CA MET A 391 -2.23 -12.05 13.32
C MET A 391 -3.03 -10.82 12.89
N GLY A 392 -3.10 -10.61 11.57
CA GLY A 392 -3.89 -9.53 10.98
C GLY A 392 -5.37 -9.86 10.95
N THR A 393 -6.17 -8.97 10.38
CA THR A 393 -7.63 -9.09 10.35
C THR A 393 -8.16 -9.54 8.99
N TYR A 394 -9.32 -10.17 8.97
CA TYR A 394 -10.11 -10.38 7.76
C TYR A 394 -11.43 -9.61 7.90
N ASN A 395 -11.71 -8.70 6.99
CA ASN A 395 -12.85 -7.78 7.06
C ASN A 395 -13.76 -8.02 5.85
N LEU A 396 -15.04 -8.29 6.10
CA LEU A 396 -16.04 -8.46 5.04
C LEU A 396 -16.66 -7.10 4.73
N ILE A 397 -16.65 -6.68 3.47
CA ILE A 397 -17.32 -5.47 3.01
C ILE A 397 -18.42 -5.88 2.03
N LEU A 398 -19.66 -5.53 2.30
CA LEU A 398 -20.77 -5.62 1.34
C LEU A 398 -20.95 -4.24 0.73
N ASP A 399 -20.77 -4.15 -0.59
CA ASP A 399 -20.79 -2.88 -1.33
C ASP A 399 -21.84 -2.93 -2.45
N GLY A 400 -22.96 -2.26 -2.20
CA GLY A 400 -24.09 -2.14 -3.12
C GLY A 400 -25.28 -3.07 -2.82
N PRO A 401 -26.50 -2.71 -3.29
CA PRO A 401 -27.74 -3.38 -2.91
C PRO A 401 -27.81 -4.86 -3.34
N ASP A 402 -27.11 -5.25 -4.40
CA ASP A 402 -27.03 -6.64 -4.88
C ASP A 402 -25.94 -7.48 -4.19
N ALA A 403 -25.14 -6.89 -3.31
CA ALA A 403 -24.01 -7.56 -2.65
C ALA A 403 -24.42 -8.54 -1.55
N TYR A 404 -25.61 -8.38 -0.97
CA TYR A 404 -26.03 -9.20 0.16
C TYR A 404 -26.37 -10.64 -0.26
N GLN A 405 -25.71 -11.60 0.36
CA GLN A 405 -26.07 -13.02 0.33
C GLN A 405 -25.75 -13.65 1.69
N SER A 406 -26.71 -14.38 2.26
CA SER A 406 -26.55 -15.12 3.52
C SER A 406 -25.33 -16.03 3.56
N LYS A 407 -25.01 -16.67 2.43
CA LYS A 407 -23.84 -17.56 2.26
C LYS A 407 -22.47 -16.86 2.37
N TYR A 408 -22.41 -15.53 2.46
CA TYR A 408 -21.16 -14.79 2.61
C TYR A 408 -20.69 -14.66 4.06
N PHE A 409 -21.55 -14.98 5.03
CA PHE A 409 -21.19 -14.94 6.44
C PHE A 409 -20.36 -16.17 6.83
N LEU A 410 -19.07 -16.12 6.51
CA LEU A 410 -18.12 -17.18 6.84
C LEU A 410 -17.61 -17.00 8.26
N LYS A 411 -17.43 -18.12 8.96
CA LYS A 411 -16.66 -18.13 10.21
C LYS A 411 -15.22 -17.69 9.90
N GLY A 412 -14.75 -16.60 10.49
CA GLY A 412 -13.39 -16.12 10.23
C GLY A 412 -13.24 -14.65 9.85
N PHE A 413 -14.32 -13.90 9.70
CA PHE A 413 -14.23 -12.45 9.55
C PHE A 413 -14.24 -11.74 10.92
N ASN A 414 -13.41 -10.73 11.10
CA ASN A 414 -13.37 -9.85 12.26
C ASN A 414 -14.51 -8.84 12.24
N THR A 415 -14.70 -8.18 11.10
CA THR A 415 -15.67 -7.10 10.92
C THR A 415 -16.59 -7.34 9.73
N LEU A 416 -17.77 -6.73 9.79
CA LEU A 416 -18.67 -6.54 8.64
C LEU A 416 -18.83 -5.04 8.39
N LYS A 417 -18.49 -4.57 7.20
CA LYS A 417 -18.77 -3.20 6.75
C LYS A 417 -19.86 -3.21 5.69
N LEU A 418 -20.82 -2.31 5.85
CA LEU A 418 -21.90 -2.07 4.90
C LEU A 418 -21.63 -0.75 4.18
N VAL A 419 -21.66 -0.78 2.85
CA VAL A 419 -21.37 0.37 1.98
C VAL A 419 -22.42 0.44 0.88
N ASN A 420 -23.04 1.60 0.70
CA ASN A 420 -24.07 1.81 -0.33
C ASN A 420 -25.20 0.75 -0.30
N MET A 421 -25.70 0.40 0.89
CA MET A 421 -26.64 -0.71 1.06
C MET A 421 -28.08 -0.20 1.26
N ASP A 422 -28.94 -0.25 0.23
CA ASP A 422 -30.37 0.10 0.35
C ASP A 422 -31.13 -0.84 1.34
N SER A 423 -30.96 -0.65 2.66
CA SER A 423 -31.50 -1.45 3.78
C SER A 423 -31.33 -2.97 3.66
N ILE A 424 -30.54 -3.59 4.55
CA ILE A 424 -30.28 -5.04 4.46
C ILE A 424 -31.18 -5.81 5.41
N SER A 425 -32.00 -6.71 4.85
CA SER A 425 -32.60 -7.78 5.65
C SER A 425 -31.54 -8.76 6.10
N PHE A 426 -31.29 -8.78 7.41
CA PHE A 426 -30.17 -9.50 8.00
C PHE A 426 -30.67 -10.56 8.99
N ASP A 427 -30.55 -11.82 8.60
CA ASP A 427 -30.73 -12.93 9.54
C ASP A 427 -29.44 -13.13 10.35
N HIS A 428 -29.39 -12.53 11.54
CA HIS A 428 -28.22 -12.63 12.44
C HIS A 428 -28.01 -14.04 12.98
N SER A 429 -28.98 -14.96 12.88
CA SER A 429 -28.76 -16.36 13.25
C SER A 429 -27.71 -17.04 12.36
N LEU A 430 -27.44 -16.44 11.20
CA LEU A 430 -26.39 -16.86 10.28
C LEU A 430 -25.01 -16.33 10.64
N LEU A 431 -24.91 -15.34 11.54
CA LEU A 431 -23.60 -14.92 12.02
C LEU A 431 -22.96 -16.06 12.81
N PRO A 432 -21.74 -16.48 12.43
CA PRO A 432 -21.03 -17.50 13.17
C PRO A 432 -20.68 -16.98 14.58
N PRO A 433 -20.60 -17.86 15.59
CA PRO A 433 -20.28 -17.49 16.98
C PRO A 433 -18.83 -16.99 17.17
N ILE A 434 -18.00 -17.04 16.11
CA ILE A 434 -16.62 -16.57 16.10
C ILE A 434 -16.49 -15.62 14.92
N GLY A 435 -16.13 -14.37 15.23
CA GLY A 435 -16.03 -13.28 14.25
C GLY A 435 -17.11 -12.22 14.45
N TYR A 436 -17.10 -11.22 13.56
CA TYR A 436 -18.13 -10.17 13.49
C TYR A 436 -18.37 -9.43 14.82
N SER A 437 -17.31 -9.21 15.60
CA SER A 437 -17.41 -8.44 16.85
C SER A 437 -17.73 -6.97 16.61
N GLU A 438 -17.51 -6.49 15.39
CA GLU A 438 -17.76 -5.13 14.96
C GLU A 438 -18.55 -5.12 13.64
N ILE A 439 -19.58 -4.27 13.59
CA ILE A 439 -20.30 -3.91 12.36
C ILE A 439 -20.12 -2.42 12.11
N ILE A 440 -19.62 -2.11 10.93
CA ILE A 440 -19.39 -0.76 10.41
C ILE A 440 -20.56 -0.42 9.49
N ILE A 441 -21.24 0.68 9.78
CA ILE A 441 -22.34 1.23 8.97
C ILE A 441 -21.93 2.62 8.50
N GLU A 442 -22.13 2.94 7.23
CA GLU A 442 -21.96 4.30 6.73
C GLU A 442 -23.05 5.22 7.29
N ASP A 443 -22.73 6.49 7.53
CA ASP A 443 -23.69 7.46 8.02
C ASP A 443 -24.66 7.89 6.92
N ASP A 444 -25.58 7.02 6.54
CA ASP A 444 -26.57 7.34 5.52
C ASP A 444 -27.95 6.77 5.86
N GLU A 445 -28.67 6.26 4.88
CA GLU A 445 -29.98 5.63 5.09
C GLU A 445 -29.84 4.11 5.30
N ASP A 446 -28.61 3.57 5.31
CA ASP A 446 -28.34 2.17 5.50
C ASP A 446 -28.82 1.74 6.89
N THR A 447 -29.62 0.68 6.93
CA THR A 447 -30.20 0.15 8.17
C THR A 447 -30.12 -1.36 8.16
N LEU A 448 -29.68 -1.95 9.28
CA LEU A 448 -29.78 -3.39 9.51
C LEU A 448 -31.21 -3.77 9.84
N LEU A 449 -31.81 -4.73 9.16
CA LEU A 449 -33.15 -5.22 9.54
C LEU A 449 -33.02 -6.55 10.31
N TRP A 450 -33.14 -6.48 11.64
CA TRP A 450 -33.12 -7.61 12.57
C TRP A 450 -34.54 -8.01 12.97
N TYR A 451 -35.14 -8.87 12.16
CA TYR A 451 -36.46 -9.42 12.43
C TYR A 451 -36.41 -10.58 13.43
N ASP A 452 -37.42 -10.65 14.31
CA ASP A 452 -37.84 -11.80 15.13
C ASP A 452 -36.87 -12.33 16.23
N TYR A 453 -35.56 -12.04 16.19
CA TYR A 453 -34.61 -12.52 17.20
C TYR A 453 -33.51 -11.50 17.55
N LEU A 454 -32.95 -11.61 18.75
CA LEU A 454 -31.84 -10.79 19.24
C LEU A 454 -30.49 -11.45 18.90
N PRO A 455 -29.41 -10.65 18.69
CA PRO A 455 -28.06 -11.17 18.50
C PRO A 455 -27.67 -12.22 19.54
N THR A 456 -26.93 -13.25 19.12
CA THR A 456 -26.47 -14.32 20.03
C THR A 456 -25.24 -13.93 20.85
N MET A 457 -24.61 -12.80 20.51
CA MET A 457 -23.45 -12.22 21.17
C MET A 457 -23.50 -10.69 21.08
N PRO A 458 -22.81 -9.96 21.98
CA PRO A 458 -22.68 -8.51 21.85
C PRO A 458 -21.97 -8.11 20.56
N ILE A 459 -22.44 -7.03 19.94
CA ILE A 459 -21.90 -6.46 18.71
C ILE A 459 -21.54 -5.00 18.96
N THR A 460 -20.31 -4.61 18.60
CA THR A 460 -19.94 -3.21 18.55
C THR A 460 -20.36 -2.59 17.23
N ILE A 461 -21.09 -1.48 17.29
CA ILE A 461 -21.49 -0.68 16.15
C ILE A 461 -20.50 0.47 16.00
N TYR A 462 -19.89 0.55 14.81
CA TYR A 462 -19.14 1.71 14.36
C TYR A 462 -19.92 2.40 13.26
N ILE A 463 -20.01 3.72 13.32
CA ILE A 463 -20.67 4.53 12.30
C ILE A 463 -19.61 5.39 11.63
N GLU A 464 -19.41 5.11 10.36
CA GLU A 464 -18.41 5.75 9.54
C GLU A 464 -19.00 6.95 8.82
N LYS A 465 -18.34 8.08 8.94
CA LYS A 465 -18.77 9.32 8.31
C LYS A 465 -18.35 9.34 6.84
N THR A 466 -19.30 9.39 5.93
CA THR A 466 -19.16 9.41 4.46
C THR A 466 -18.69 10.76 3.91
N GLY A 467 -18.76 11.83 4.71
CA GLY A 467 -18.38 13.18 4.31
C GLY A 467 -17.84 14.08 5.43
N SER A 468 -17.75 15.39 5.16
CA SER A 468 -17.30 16.38 6.14
C SER A 468 -18.29 16.59 7.27
N ASP A 469 -19.56 16.28 7.05
CA ASP A 469 -20.68 16.44 7.97
C ASP A 469 -21.49 15.15 8.08
N TRP A 470 -22.14 14.96 9.22
CA TRP A 470 -23.00 13.80 9.43
C TRP A 470 -24.23 13.89 8.53
N TYR A 471 -24.66 12.80 7.92
CA TYR A 471 -25.85 12.79 7.06
C TYR A 471 -27.12 13.29 7.74
N SER A 472 -27.30 12.90 9.00
CA SER A 472 -28.46 13.25 9.82
C SER A 472 -28.04 13.34 11.29
N LYS A 473 -28.87 14.01 12.12
CA LYS A 473 -28.74 13.98 13.58
C LYS A 473 -29.24 12.66 14.19
N GLN A 474 -29.97 11.87 13.40
CA GLN A 474 -30.47 10.55 13.74
C GLN A 474 -30.13 9.62 12.57
N ILE A 475 -29.15 8.77 12.77
CA ILE A 475 -28.69 7.80 11.77
C ILE A 475 -29.34 6.46 12.14
N PRO A 476 -30.15 5.86 11.26
CA PRO A 476 -30.74 4.56 11.54
C PRO A 476 -29.64 3.50 11.60
N VAL A 477 -29.68 2.64 12.61
CA VAL A 477 -28.67 1.57 12.82
C VAL A 477 -29.32 0.23 12.58
N ALA A 478 -30.40 -0.05 13.30
CA ALA A 478 -31.07 -1.34 13.22
C ALA A 478 -32.58 -1.24 13.43
N PHE A 479 -33.36 -1.79 12.51
CA PHE A 479 -34.77 -2.09 12.72
C PHE A 479 -34.89 -3.40 13.51
N CYS A 480 -35.58 -3.38 14.65
CA CYS A 480 -35.84 -4.54 15.50
C CYS A 480 -37.15 -4.36 16.29
N ASP A 481 -38.00 -5.38 16.29
CA ASP A 481 -39.27 -5.39 17.01
C ASP A 481 -39.13 -5.65 18.52
N ASN A 482 -37.91 -5.91 18.98
CA ASN A 482 -37.60 -6.18 20.38
C ASN A 482 -36.72 -5.08 21.01
N PRO A 483 -37.21 -4.33 22.01
CA PRO A 483 -36.46 -3.24 22.66
C PRO A 483 -35.20 -3.72 23.40
N ASP A 484 -35.12 -5.01 23.76
CA ASP A 484 -33.94 -5.58 24.42
C ASP A 484 -32.70 -5.58 23.51
N ILE A 485 -32.83 -5.21 22.23
CA ILE A 485 -31.72 -5.12 21.28
C ILE A 485 -30.57 -4.25 21.78
N LEU A 486 -30.86 -3.16 22.51
CA LEU A 486 -29.82 -2.30 23.08
C LEU A 486 -28.93 -3.01 24.11
N ASN A 487 -29.36 -4.13 24.70
CA ASN A 487 -28.51 -4.93 25.60
C ASN A 487 -27.40 -5.68 24.85
N TYR A 488 -27.52 -5.79 23.53
CA TYR A 488 -26.60 -6.50 22.66
C TYR A 488 -25.72 -5.57 21.83
N LEU A 489 -26.01 -4.27 21.83
CA LEU A 489 -25.26 -3.29 21.06
C LEU A 489 -24.40 -2.42 21.97
N THR A 490 -23.14 -2.32 21.61
CA THR A 490 -22.24 -1.28 22.11
C THR A 490 -21.89 -0.36 20.97
N ILE A 491 -21.56 0.90 21.27
CA ILE A 491 -20.99 1.79 20.27
C ILE A 491 -19.47 1.85 20.44
N GLU A 492 -18.75 1.99 19.34
CA GLU A 492 -17.29 2.14 19.39
C GLU A 492 -16.89 3.34 20.26
N SER A 493 -15.80 3.16 21.00
CA SER A 493 -15.37 4.06 22.07
C SER A 493 -15.16 5.50 21.61
N ASN A 494 -14.62 5.69 20.40
CA ASN A 494 -14.39 7.00 19.80
C ASN A 494 -15.69 7.75 19.45
N LEU A 495 -16.81 7.05 19.29
CA LEU A 495 -18.12 7.64 18.98
C LEU A 495 -18.92 7.99 20.23
N THR A 496 -18.50 7.54 21.42
CA THR A 496 -19.20 7.84 22.68
C THR A 496 -19.21 9.33 23.04
N SER A 497 -18.20 10.09 22.61
CA SER A 497 -18.19 11.56 22.74
C SER A 497 -19.04 12.25 21.67
N VAL A 498 -19.33 11.55 20.57
CA VAL A 498 -20.13 12.05 19.46
C VAL A 498 -21.61 11.84 19.76
N GLY A 499 -22.05 10.63 20.13
CA GLY A 499 -23.47 10.34 20.29
C GLY A 499 -23.75 9.06 21.08
N LYS A 500 -24.99 8.58 20.99
CA LYS A 500 -25.44 7.35 21.67
C LYS A 500 -26.47 6.57 20.84
N LEU A 501 -26.57 5.28 21.12
CA LEU A 501 -27.65 4.44 20.58
C LEU A 501 -28.93 4.64 21.39
N VAL A 502 -30.05 4.82 20.71
CA VAL A 502 -31.39 5.01 21.31
C VAL A 502 -32.41 4.19 20.52
N TYR A 503 -33.25 3.44 21.23
CA TYR A 503 -34.35 2.68 20.63
C TYR A 503 -35.64 3.50 20.65
N TYR A 504 -36.31 3.54 19.50
CA TYR A 504 -37.59 4.19 19.30
C TYR A 504 -38.69 3.14 19.11
N GLU A 505 -39.56 2.96 20.10
CA GLU A 505 -40.61 1.92 20.09
C GLU A 505 -41.61 2.09 18.93
N ASP A 506 -42.05 3.33 18.65
CA ASP A 506 -43.03 3.61 17.59
C ASP A 506 -42.51 3.30 16.18
N GLU A 507 -41.18 3.37 15.99
CA GLU A 507 -40.49 3.15 14.72
C GLU A 507 -39.79 1.79 14.68
N MET A 508 -39.77 1.07 15.81
CA MET A 508 -39.10 -0.22 16.00
C MET A 508 -37.64 -0.16 15.52
N THR A 509 -36.96 0.95 15.78
CA THR A 509 -35.64 1.25 15.20
C THR A 509 -34.68 1.80 16.26
N VAL A 510 -33.45 1.29 16.25
CA VAL A 510 -32.31 1.85 16.94
C VAL A 510 -31.69 2.93 16.07
N TYR A 511 -31.58 4.14 16.61
CA TYR A 511 -30.86 5.25 16.01
C TYR A 511 -29.57 5.51 16.76
N PHE A 512 -28.54 5.93 16.03
CA PHE A 512 -27.46 6.70 16.60
C PHE A 512 -27.82 8.17 16.59
N GLU A 513 -27.99 8.72 17.78
CA GLU A 513 -28.32 10.13 17.96
C GLU A 513 -27.08 10.96 18.14
N ILE A 514 -26.96 11.99 17.31
CA ILE A 514 -25.93 13.01 17.42
C ILE A 514 -26.58 14.23 18.10
N PRO A 515 -26.29 14.44 19.40
CA PRO A 515 -26.82 15.54 20.16
C PRO A 515 -26.27 16.86 19.64
N VAL A 516 -27.09 17.89 19.78
CA VAL A 516 -26.68 19.28 19.56
C VAL A 516 -25.73 19.71 20.67
N SER A 517 -24.69 20.43 20.27
CA SER A 517 -23.69 21.00 21.15
C SER A 517 -23.63 22.51 20.95
N THR A 518 -23.39 23.26 22.03
CA THR A 518 -23.28 24.72 22.00
C THR A 518 -21.98 25.16 22.63
N VAL A 519 -21.55 26.38 22.29
CA VAL A 519 -20.33 26.99 22.82
C VAL A 519 -20.71 28.18 23.69
N ILE A 520 -20.09 28.29 24.86
CA ILE A 520 -20.22 29.47 25.71
C ILE A 520 -18.84 29.96 26.09
N TYR A 521 -18.59 31.24 25.79
CA TYR A 521 -17.40 31.95 26.22
C TYR A 521 -17.70 32.79 27.47
N SER A 522 -16.76 32.86 28.40
CA SER A 522 -16.83 33.72 29.58
C SER A 522 -15.48 34.30 29.94
N ALA A 523 -15.44 35.51 30.52
CA ALA A 523 -14.21 36.16 30.96
C ALA A 523 -14.30 36.49 32.47
N SER A 524 -14.46 35.45 33.29
CA SER A 524 -14.49 35.56 34.74
C SER A 524 -13.09 35.79 35.34
N GLY A 525 -13.01 36.51 36.47
CA GLY A 525 -11.75 36.68 37.20
C GLY A 525 -10.94 37.93 36.82
N THR A 526 -11.52 38.86 36.06
CA THR A 526 -10.99 40.23 35.89
C THR A 526 -11.93 41.23 36.57
N GLY A 527 -11.40 42.38 36.99
CA GLY A 527 -12.22 43.51 37.47
C GLY A 527 -12.84 44.33 36.33
N GLU A 528 -12.64 43.90 35.08
CA GLU A 528 -12.99 44.63 33.86
C GLU A 528 -14.19 43.99 33.17
N THR A 529 -14.98 44.79 32.48
CA THR A 529 -16.06 44.28 31.63
C THR A 529 -15.48 43.93 30.26
N ILE A 530 -15.22 42.65 30.03
CA ILE A 530 -14.72 42.13 28.75
C ILE A 530 -15.88 41.65 27.89
N THR A 531 -15.98 42.15 26.67
CA THR A 531 -16.91 41.62 25.66
C THR A 531 -16.36 40.30 25.13
N VAL A 532 -17.06 39.20 25.41
CA VAL A 532 -16.72 37.87 24.88
C VAL A 532 -17.54 37.57 23.62
N PRO A 533 -17.05 36.68 22.74
CA PRO A 533 -17.79 36.26 21.56
C PRO A 533 -19.12 35.63 21.96
N VAL A 534 -20.18 36.01 21.26
CA VAL A 534 -21.49 35.35 21.38
C VAL A 534 -21.60 34.37 20.23
N ASP A 535 -21.59 33.08 20.57
CA ASP A 535 -21.86 32.03 19.61
C ASP A 535 -23.31 31.55 19.77
N SER A 536 -24.12 31.80 18.74
CA SER A 536 -25.52 31.38 18.70
C SER A 536 -25.74 30.16 17.81
N HIS A 537 -24.66 29.60 17.25
CA HIS A 537 -24.76 28.43 16.39
C HIS A 537 -24.91 27.16 17.24
N GLU A 538 -25.74 26.26 16.71
CA GLU A 538 -25.82 24.89 17.16
C GLU A 538 -24.85 24.05 16.34
N TYR A 539 -23.96 23.34 17.03
CA TYR A 539 -22.98 22.44 16.44
C TYR A 539 -23.44 21.00 16.59
N ASN A 540 -23.07 20.14 15.66
CA ASN A 540 -23.15 18.71 15.88
C ASN A 540 -22.02 18.30 16.82
N SER A 541 -22.27 17.39 17.76
CA SER A 541 -21.17 16.80 18.53
C SER A 541 -20.14 16.13 17.60
N GLY A 542 -18.86 16.27 17.93
CA GLY A 542 -17.72 15.88 17.09
C GLY A 542 -17.34 16.89 16.01
N GLN A 543 -18.15 17.94 15.75
CA GLN A 543 -17.80 18.97 14.76
C GLN A 543 -16.59 19.80 15.24
N THR A 544 -15.63 20.04 14.35
CA THR A 544 -14.47 20.87 14.64
C THR A 544 -14.80 22.35 14.46
N ILE A 545 -14.49 23.17 15.46
CA ILE A 545 -14.60 24.63 15.43
C ILE A 545 -13.23 25.28 15.57
N THR A 546 -13.09 26.52 15.11
CA THR A 546 -11.92 27.37 15.37
C THR A 546 -12.24 28.33 16.50
N LEU A 547 -11.39 28.37 17.52
CA LEU A 547 -11.60 29.22 18.69
C LEU A 547 -11.22 30.68 18.35
N PRO A 548 -12.09 31.66 18.64
CA PRO A 548 -11.92 33.05 18.21
C PRO A 548 -10.84 33.79 19.01
N ALA A 549 -10.30 34.86 18.43
CA ALA A 549 -9.58 35.88 19.19
C ALA A 549 -10.54 36.84 19.91
N LEU A 550 -10.05 37.58 20.90
CA LEU A 550 -10.75 38.70 21.52
C LEU A 550 -10.32 40.03 20.88
N ASP A 551 -11.28 40.95 20.72
CA ASP A 551 -10.99 42.33 20.31
C ASP A 551 -10.15 43.05 21.38
N GLN A 552 -10.49 42.84 22.67
CA GLN A 552 -9.65 43.29 23.78
C GLN A 552 -8.58 42.25 24.07
N THR A 553 -7.36 42.51 23.60
CA THR A 553 -6.21 41.61 23.74
C THR A 553 -5.36 41.90 24.97
N VAL A 554 -5.60 43.01 25.68
CA VAL A 554 -4.83 43.46 26.86
C VAL A 554 -5.76 44.02 27.94
N LEU A 555 -5.51 43.68 29.20
CA LEU A 555 -6.16 44.25 30.39
C LEU A 555 -5.44 45.52 30.85
N ASN A 556 -6.09 46.36 31.65
CA ASN A 556 -5.47 47.56 32.23
C ASN A 556 -4.31 47.22 33.20
N ASP A 557 -4.28 46.01 33.73
CA ASP A 557 -3.18 45.50 34.56
C ASP A 557 -1.97 44.98 33.75
N GLY A 558 -2.02 45.08 32.41
CA GLY A 558 -0.93 44.72 31.50
C GLY A 558 -0.88 43.25 31.11
N ARG A 559 -1.83 42.41 31.56
CA ARG A 559 -1.95 41.03 31.08
C ARG A 559 -2.56 40.97 29.67
N PHE A 560 -2.08 40.01 28.88
CA PHE A 560 -2.51 39.76 27.52
C PHE A 560 -3.43 38.55 27.47
N PHE A 561 -4.37 38.53 26.51
CA PHE A 561 -5.21 37.37 26.27
C PHE A 561 -4.35 36.18 25.82
N ALA A 562 -4.32 35.13 26.65
CA ALA A 562 -3.52 33.92 26.44
C ALA A 562 -4.31 32.77 25.80
N GLY A 563 -5.61 32.99 25.53
CA GLY A 563 -6.49 32.01 24.91
C GLY A 563 -7.62 31.55 25.81
N TRP A 564 -8.18 30.39 25.47
CA TRP A 564 -9.41 29.85 26.04
C TRP A 564 -9.14 28.58 26.82
N LYS A 565 -9.44 28.57 28.11
CA LYS A 565 -9.43 27.36 28.92
C LYS A 565 -10.75 26.63 28.76
N ASN A 566 -10.71 25.39 28.29
CA ASN A 566 -11.87 24.52 28.37
C ASN A 566 -12.13 24.18 29.85
N VAL A 567 -13.32 24.51 30.36
CA VAL A 567 -13.66 24.37 31.78
C VAL A 567 -13.62 22.90 32.23
N SER A 568 -14.00 21.97 31.35
CA SER A 568 -14.09 20.54 31.66
C SER A 568 -12.72 19.87 31.65
N THR A 569 -11.89 20.12 30.63
CA THR A 569 -10.60 19.45 30.47
C THR A 569 -9.44 20.21 31.12
N THR A 570 -9.65 21.49 31.45
CA THR A 570 -8.65 22.43 31.96
C THR A 570 -7.52 22.79 30.99
N ILE A 571 -7.56 22.27 29.77
CA ILE A 571 -6.61 22.56 28.69
C ILE A 571 -6.85 24.00 28.19
N VAL A 572 -5.76 24.73 27.95
CA VAL A 572 -5.79 26.06 27.35
C VAL A 572 -5.49 25.96 25.87
N TYR A 573 -6.38 26.51 25.05
CA TYR A 573 -6.28 26.59 23.61
C TYR A 573 -5.97 28.03 23.19
N TRP A 574 -5.08 28.18 22.23
CA TRP A 574 -4.73 29.48 21.67
C TRP A 574 -5.85 30.00 20.76
N PRO A 575 -5.93 31.33 20.56
CA PRO A 575 -6.77 31.87 19.50
C PRO A 575 -6.36 31.28 18.15
N GLY A 576 -7.34 30.81 17.37
CA GLY A 576 -7.12 30.12 16.10
C GLY A 576 -6.91 28.61 16.22
N ASP A 577 -6.71 28.07 17.43
CA ASP A 577 -6.69 26.61 17.63
C ASP A 577 -8.05 26.00 17.29
N THR A 578 -8.03 24.72 16.92
CA THR A 578 -9.23 23.95 16.65
C THR A 578 -9.67 23.12 17.85
N TYR A 579 -10.98 22.93 17.99
CA TYR A 579 -11.57 22.09 19.03
C TYR A 579 -12.68 21.23 18.45
N ALA A 580 -12.66 19.92 18.73
CA ALA A 580 -13.75 19.01 18.40
C ALA A 580 -14.83 19.10 19.48
N MET A 581 -16.03 19.52 19.10
CA MET A 581 -17.16 19.72 19.99
C MET A 581 -17.52 18.44 20.73
N THR A 582 -17.72 18.52 22.05
CA THR A 582 -18.25 17.41 22.85
C THR A 582 -19.72 17.59 23.11
N GLN A 583 -20.44 16.50 23.39
CA GLN A 583 -21.88 16.53 23.67
C GLN A 583 -22.23 17.59 24.74
N GLY A 584 -23.17 18.47 24.42
CA GLY A 584 -23.74 19.45 25.35
C GLY A 584 -23.06 20.83 25.27
N VAL A 585 -22.89 21.48 26.43
CA VAL A 585 -22.38 22.86 26.50
C VAL A 585 -20.87 22.87 26.70
N ASN A 586 -20.14 23.31 25.67
CA ASN A 586 -18.70 23.45 25.69
C ASN A 586 -18.34 24.84 26.22
N ARG A 587 -17.78 24.90 27.43
CA ARG A 587 -17.50 26.15 28.13
C ARG A 587 -16.03 26.51 28.04
N PHE A 588 -15.77 27.74 27.58
CA PHE A 588 -14.44 28.29 27.44
C PHE A 588 -14.30 29.57 28.27
N GLU A 589 -13.34 29.56 29.19
CA GLU A 589 -13.01 30.71 30.02
C GLU A 589 -11.78 31.44 29.47
N ALA A 590 -11.88 32.76 29.30
CA ALA A 590 -10.79 33.59 28.86
C ALA A 590 -9.66 33.55 29.88
N VAL A 591 -8.46 33.27 29.39
CA VAL A 591 -7.26 33.19 30.20
C VAL A 591 -6.34 34.36 29.88
N TRP A 592 -5.72 34.90 30.92
CA TRP A 592 -4.87 36.08 30.82
C TRP A 592 -3.47 35.73 31.31
N GLY A 593 -2.48 36.10 30.51
CA GLY A 593 -1.07 35.78 30.72
C GLY A 593 -0.16 36.94 30.42
N TYR A 594 1.13 36.64 30.31
CA TYR A 594 2.19 37.61 30.07
C TYR A 594 2.99 37.19 28.85
N LYS A 595 3.44 38.18 28.09
CA LYS A 595 4.31 37.95 26.94
C LYS A 595 5.77 37.84 27.41
N ILE A 596 6.58 37.10 26.66
CA ILE A 596 8.03 37.05 26.90
C ILE A 596 8.65 38.34 26.36
N ASN A 597 9.44 38.99 27.20
CA ASN A 597 10.17 40.20 26.84
C ASN A 597 11.61 39.84 26.52
N TYR A 598 11.98 39.79 25.26
CA TYR A 598 13.34 39.54 24.84
C TYR A 598 14.15 40.84 24.85
N ILE A 599 15.39 40.81 25.32
CA ILE A 599 16.32 41.93 25.30
C ILE A 599 17.52 41.51 24.46
N THR A 600 17.71 42.16 23.30
CA THR A 600 18.74 41.77 22.34
C THR A 600 20.06 42.51 22.55
N GLY A 601 20.07 43.68 23.19
CA GLY A 601 21.28 44.38 23.64
C GLY A 601 22.05 45.20 22.59
N TYR A 602 21.90 44.93 21.28
CA TYR A 602 22.60 45.68 20.20
C TYR A 602 21.61 46.28 19.19
N GLU A 603 21.70 47.59 18.94
CA GLU A 603 20.81 48.33 18.00
C GLU A 603 21.05 47.98 16.52
N SER A 604 22.23 47.46 16.18
CA SER A 604 22.65 47.13 14.81
C SER A 604 22.28 45.71 14.36
N ALA A 605 21.82 44.84 15.26
CA ALA A 605 21.12 43.62 14.87
C ALA A 605 19.77 44.05 14.27
N SER A 606 19.51 43.75 13.00
CA SER A 606 18.28 44.15 12.31
C SER A 606 17.04 43.84 13.16
N THR A 607 16.37 44.94 13.51
CA THR A 607 15.33 45.21 14.52
C THR A 607 14.16 44.21 14.71
N PRO A 608 13.45 44.27 15.88
CA PRO A 608 13.43 45.41 16.81
C PRO A 608 13.91 45.18 18.24
N VAL A 609 14.26 46.33 18.84
CA VAL A 609 14.21 46.68 20.27
C VAL A 609 13.04 45.94 20.94
N SER A 610 13.39 45.04 21.85
CA SER A 610 12.54 43.95 22.36
C SER A 610 11.79 43.13 21.31
N LEU A 611 12.23 41.89 21.08
CA LEU A 611 11.32 40.87 20.58
C LEU A 611 10.25 40.73 21.69
N VAL A 612 9.00 40.95 21.38
CA VAL A 612 7.92 40.59 22.28
C VAL A 612 7.28 39.38 21.64
N ASP A 613 7.19 38.28 22.38
CA ASP A 613 6.45 37.13 21.87
C ASP A 613 5.01 37.58 21.56
N ASP A 614 4.54 37.33 20.34
CA ASP A 614 3.15 37.61 19.98
C ASP A 614 2.19 36.76 20.84
N LYS A 615 2.71 35.67 21.41
CA LYS A 615 2.05 34.77 22.33
C LYS A 615 2.14 35.22 23.79
N ALA A 616 1.00 35.19 24.47
CA ALA A 616 0.91 35.36 25.91
C ALA A 616 0.80 34.01 26.62
N TYR A 617 1.51 33.86 27.74
CA TYR A 617 1.57 32.61 28.50
C TYR A 617 1.06 32.83 29.92
N VAL A 618 0.30 31.87 30.42
CA VAL A 618 -0.08 31.84 31.84
C VAL A 618 1.13 31.62 32.74
N ILE A 619 1.08 32.13 33.96
CA ILE A 619 2.07 31.78 34.99
C ILE A 619 2.04 30.26 35.19
N GLY A 620 3.22 29.64 35.18
CA GLY A 620 3.42 28.20 35.21
C GLY A 620 3.34 27.51 33.85
N GLY A 621 2.91 28.21 32.79
CA GLY A 621 2.90 27.71 31.41
C GLY A 621 4.31 27.66 30.79
N HIS A 622 4.43 27.03 29.62
CA HIS A 622 5.70 26.85 28.94
C HIS A 622 5.79 27.72 27.67
N ALA A 623 6.86 28.51 27.55
CA ALA A 623 7.19 29.29 26.36
C ALA A 623 8.37 28.65 25.61
N ILE A 624 8.31 28.64 24.28
CA ILE A 624 9.43 28.23 23.42
C ILE A 624 10.21 29.49 23.06
N LEU A 625 11.51 29.49 23.34
CA LEU A 625 12.35 30.65 23.08
C LEU A 625 12.58 30.88 21.59
N SER A 626 12.48 32.13 21.14
CA SER A 626 12.56 32.50 19.72
C SER A 626 13.84 32.00 19.04
N ASN A 627 13.71 31.60 17.78
CA ASN A 627 14.81 31.22 16.90
C ASN A 627 15.23 32.34 15.94
N ASP A 628 14.61 33.52 16.02
CA ASP A 628 14.69 34.54 14.97
C ASP A 628 16.07 35.21 14.88
N LEU A 629 16.86 35.15 15.97
CA LEU A 629 18.23 35.67 15.99
C LEU A 629 19.29 34.64 15.56
N ARG A 630 18.90 33.40 15.23
CA ARG A 630 19.87 32.42 14.72
C ARG A 630 20.59 33.01 13.49
N HIS A 631 21.90 32.80 13.43
CA HIS A 631 22.79 33.32 12.38
C HIS A 631 22.92 34.85 12.32
N THR A 632 22.46 35.57 13.35
CA THR A 632 22.71 37.02 13.45
C THR A 632 24.09 37.27 14.03
N PHE A 633 24.80 38.22 13.42
CA PHE A 633 26.11 38.70 13.88
C PHE A 633 26.07 40.21 14.11
N VAL A 634 26.81 40.67 15.10
CA VAL A 634 27.00 42.09 15.41
C VAL A 634 28.48 42.40 15.59
N ASN A 635 28.86 43.65 15.38
CA ASN A 635 30.20 44.13 15.70
C ASN A 635 30.11 45.05 16.91
N ASP A 636 30.89 44.75 17.95
CA ASP A 636 31.02 45.56 19.15
C ASP A 636 32.48 46.00 19.32
N ASN A 637 32.74 47.29 19.10
CA ASN A 637 34.07 47.89 19.26
C ASN A 637 35.21 47.15 18.51
N GLY A 638 34.92 46.61 17.33
CA GLY A 638 35.90 45.88 16.51
C GLY A 638 35.93 44.36 16.76
N GLN A 639 35.17 43.85 17.72
CA GLN A 639 34.99 42.41 17.94
C GLN A 639 33.69 41.95 17.28
N GLU A 640 33.76 40.92 16.44
CA GLU A 640 32.57 40.27 15.87
C GLU A 640 31.99 39.26 16.87
N LEU A 641 30.68 39.35 17.08
CA LEU A 641 29.91 38.51 17.99
C LEU A 641 28.77 37.82 17.24
N GLY A 642 28.53 36.55 17.55
CA GLY A 642 27.37 35.79 17.07
C GLY A 642 26.36 35.54 18.19
N PHE A 643 25.09 35.42 17.81
CA PHE A 643 24.03 35.01 18.72
C PHE A 643 24.20 33.53 19.12
N TYR A 644 24.37 33.27 20.42
CA TYR A 644 24.64 31.93 20.96
C TYR A 644 23.41 31.28 21.61
N GLY A 645 22.48 32.10 22.11
CA GLY A 645 21.29 31.63 22.80
C GLY A 645 20.71 32.69 23.72
N TRP A 646 19.96 32.24 24.72
CA TRP A 646 19.18 33.09 25.60
C TRP A 646 19.54 32.87 27.07
N MET A 647 19.47 33.93 27.86
CA MET A 647 19.67 33.91 29.30
C MET A 647 18.37 34.31 30.01
N VAL A 648 17.88 33.42 30.87
CA VAL A 648 16.67 33.63 31.68
C VAL A 648 17.02 33.32 33.13
N ASP A 649 16.81 34.26 34.04
CA ASP A 649 17.15 34.13 35.47
C ASP A 649 18.57 33.57 35.72
N ASN A 650 19.56 34.11 35.00
CA ASN A 650 20.98 33.67 35.01
C ASN A 650 21.24 32.22 34.56
N LYS A 651 20.27 31.57 33.91
CA LYS A 651 20.44 30.24 33.31
C LYS A 651 20.39 30.33 31.78
N PHE A 652 21.32 29.60 31.15
CA PHE A 652 21.48 29.57 29.69
C PHE A 652 20.52 28.56 29.07
N TYR A 653 19.97 28.94 27.92
CA TYR A 653 19.10 28.15 27.08
C TYR A 653 19.49 28.35 25.61
N HIS A 654 19.44 27.28 24.83
CA HIS A 654 19.55 27.38 23.39
C HIS A 654 18.26 27.96 22.80
N ALA A 655 18.37 28.57 21.62
CA ALA A 655 17.18 29.01 20.89
C ALA A 655 16.31 27.79 20.50
N GLY A 656 15.01 27.87 20.72
CA GLY A 656 14.08 26.75 20.58
C GLY A 656 13.89 25.90 21.83
N ASP A 657 14.66 26.14 22.90
CA ASP A 657 14.41 25.50 24.20
C ASP A 657 13.10 26.01 24.82
N SER A 658 12.49 25.18 25.67
CA SER A 658 11.30 25.54 26.44
C SER A 658 11.65 26.01 27.85
N ILE A 659 11.02 27.11 28.27
CA ILE A 659 11.09 27.65 29.64
C ILE A 659 9.71 27.69 30.29
N GLN A 660 9.67 27.62 31.62
CA GLN A 660 8.44 27.86 32.36
C GLN A 660 8.32 29.35 32.69
N VAL A 661 7.15 29.94 32.44
CA VAL A 661 6.86 31.36 32.68
C VAL A 661 6.50 31.55 34.15
N ASN A 662 7.45 32.05 34.95
CA ASN A 662 7.31 32.09 36.41
C ASN A 662 6.95 33.47 36.96
N SER A 663 6.97 34.52 36.14
CA SER A 663 6.74 35.90 36.58
C SER A 663 6.02 36.75 35.52
N ALA A 664 5.44 37.87 35.96
CA ALA A 664 4.73 38.83 35.10
C ALA A 664 5.63 39.52 34.05
N THR A 665 6.94 39.49 34.24
CA THR A 665 7.94 40.14 33.36
C THR A 665 9.12 39.19 33.16
N THR A 666 8.87 38.03 32.56
CA THR A 666 9.96 37.10 32.23
C THR A 666 10.82 37.73 31.13
N THR A 667 11.96 38.27 31.56
CA THR A 667 12.95 38.91 30.69
C THR A 667 13.94 37.87 30.19
N VAL A 668 14.13 37.82 28.88
CA VAL A 668 15.03 36.88 28.21
C VAL A 668 16.12 37.67 27.50
N ASN A 669 17.36 37.58 27.97
CA ASN A 669 18.46 38.37 27.40
C ASN A 669 19.21 37.55 26.35
N ALA A 670 19.51 38.12 25.19
CA ALA A 670 20.35 37.48 24.19
C ALA A 670 21.78 37.32 24.73
N VAL A 671 22.38 36.16 24.44
CA VAL A 671 23.77 35.86 24.76
C VAL A 671 24.57 35.98 23.47
N TRP A 672 25.47 36.97 23.44
CA TRP A 672 26.38 37.24 22.33
C TRP A 672 27.78 36.81 22.70
N VAL A 673 28.42 36.07 21.80
CA VAL A 673 29.74 35.48 22.05
C VAL A 673 30.66 35.71 20.85
N PRO A 674 31.98 35.80 21.05
CA PRO A 674 32.95 35.94 19.96
C PRO A 674 32.75 34.90 18.88
N VAL A 675 32.75 35.33 17.63
CA VAL A 675 32.69 34.44 16.47
C VAL A 675 33.98 34.53 15.67
N VAL A 676 34.43 33.37 15.18
CA VAL A 676 35.51 33.26 14.20
C VAL A 676 34.96 32.57 12.96
N PHE A 677 35.29 33.09 11.77
CA PHE A 677 34.76 32.62 10.50
C PHE A 677 35.76 31.72 9.76
N VAL A 678 35.23 30.67 9.12
CA VAL A 678 35.97 29.75 8.26
C VAL A 678 35.33 29.71 6.88
N ASP A 679 36.13 29.87 5.85
CA ASP A 679 35.73 29.74 4.44
C ASP A 679 36.90 29.15 3.66
N SER A 680 36.77 27.89 3.26
CA SER A 680 37.81 27.18 2.50
C SER A 680 38.05 27.76 1.11
N THR A 681 37.16 28.62 0.62
CA THR A 681 37.25 29.26 -0.70
C THR A 681 37.92 30.63 -0.66
N TYR A 682 38.20 31.17 0.54
CA TYR A 682 38.87 32.44 0.69
C TYR A 682 40.30 32.39 0.13
N THR A 683 40.62 33.30 -0.79
CA THR A 683 41.93 33.33 -1.48
C THR A 683 42.85 34.45 -1.00
N GLY A 684 42.46 35.22 0.02
CA GLY A 684 43.29 36.25 0.62
C GLY A 684 44.39 35.63 1.49
N GLU A 685 45.61 36.17 1.42
CA GLU A 685 46.73 35.73 2.26
C GLU A 685 46.74 36.43 3.64
N ASP A 686 45.70 37.19 3.96
CA ASP A 686 45.58 38.06 5.13
C ASP A 686 44.46 37.65 6.10
N SER A 687 44.12 36.36 6.17
CA SER A 687 43.12 35.82 7.10
C SER A 687 43.41 36.20 8.56
N ASP A 688 42.45 36.85 9.21
CA ASP A 688 42.47 37.17 10.64
C ASP A 688 41.30 36.55 11.41
N GLY A 689 40.45 35.78 10.72
CA GLY A 689 39.31 35.07 11.30
C GLY A 689 38.03 35.90 11.38
N THR A 690 38.05 37.15 10.90
CA THR A 690 36.85 37.99 10.77
C THR A 690 35.97 37.56 9.59
N PHE A 691 34.75 38.10 9.51
CA PHE A 691 33.83 37.81 8.42
C PHE A 691 34.42 38.14 7.04
N ASP A 692 35.13 39.27 6.93
CA ASP A 692 35.73 39.73 5.67
C ASP A 692 37.03 39.00 5.33
N LYS A 693 37.72 38.44 6.34
CA LYS A 693 38.99 37.71 6.18
C LYS A 693 38.97 36.38 6.96
N PRO A 694 38.07 35.46 6.58
CA PRO A 694 37.90 34.19 7.29
C PRO A 694 39.14 33.31 7.17
N PHE A 695 39.31 32.37 8.09
CA PHE A 695 40.33 31.34 7.96
C PHE A 695 39.95 30.33 6.87
N THR A 696 40.93 29.84 6.12
CA THR A 696 40.72 28.77 5.14
C THR A 696 40.70 27.38 5.77
N ASN A 697 41.15 27.26 7.03
CA ASN A 697 41.18 26.02 7.81
C ASN A 697 40.69 26.26 9.26
N ALA A 698 39.80 25.39 9.74
CA ALA A 698 39.27 25.41 11.10
C ALA A 698 40.32 25.20 12.21
N ASP A 699 41.47 24.56 11.94
CA ASP A 699 42.52 24.32 12.94
C ASP A 699 43.03 25.60 13.61
N LEU A 700 42.93 26.74 12.92
CA LEU A 700 43.40 28.04 13.39
C LEU A 700 42.39 28.75 14.30
N THR A 701 41.13 28.32 14.31
CA THR A 701 40.02 29.01 14.98
C THR A 701 40.09 28.92 16.50
N HIS A 702 40.53 27.79 17.06
CA HIS A 702 40.63 27.61 18.51
C HIS A 702 41.72 28.52 19.11
N GLY A 703 42.85 28.68 18.42
CA GLY A 703 43.90 29.63 18.81
C GLY A 703 43.40 31.08 18.78
N ALA A 704 42.63 31.44 17.75
CA ALA A 704 42.03 32.77 17.62
C ALA A 704 40.99 33.06 18.71
N LEU A 705 40.09 32.13 19.01
CA LEU A 705 39.13 32.26 20.12
C LEU A 705 39.84 32.37 21.48
N ASN A 706 40.87 31.57 21.73
CA ASN A 706 41.68 31.68 22.95
C ASN A 706 42.34 33.05 23.11
N ALA A 707 42.79 33.66 22.01
CA ALA A 707 43.33 35.02 22.03
C ALA A 707 42.26 36.05 22.41
N VAL A 708 41.04 35.91 21.87
CA VAL A 708 39.89 36.76 22.24
C VAL A 708 39.51 36.59 23.70
N TRP A 709 39.39 35.36 24.22
CA TRP A 709 39.08 35.11 25.62
C TRP A 709 40.18 35.60 26.57
N SER A 710 41.44 35.50 26.17
CA SER A 710 42.57 36.02 26.95
C SER A 710 42.58 37.55 27.00
N ALA A 711 42.19 38.21 25.91
CA ALA A 711 42.07 39.66 25.85
C ALA A 711 40.79 40.18 26.54
N ASN A 712 39.72 39.38 26.54
CA ASN A 712 38.40 39.73 27.06
C ASN A 712 37.83 38.58 27.91
N SER A 713 38.27 38.51 29.16
CA SER A 713 37.86 37.47 30.12
C SER A 713 36.37 37.46 30.49
N SER A 714 35.60 38.45 30.01
CA SER A 714 34.13 38.51 30.16
C SER A 714 33.38 37.52 29.26
N TYR A 715 34.00 37.04 28.17
CA TYR A 715 33.39 36.05 27.30
C TYR A 715 33.71 34.63 27.79
N LEU A 716 32.67 33.82 27.99
CA LEU A 716 32.78 32.45 28.51
C LEU A 716 32.60 31.36 27.43
N TYR A 717 32.17 31.76 26.23
CA TYR A 717 31.86 30.87 25.11
C TYR A 717 32.31 31.51 23.79
N GLY A 718 32.25 30.77 22.69
CA GLY A 718 32.60 31.27 21.36
C GLY A 718 31.96 30.42 20.25
N ILE A 719 31.86 30.99 19.05
CA ILE A 719 31.27 30.34 17.87
C ILE A 719 32.33 30.18 16.79
N ILE A 720 32.34 29.02 16.13
CA ILE A 720 33.06 28.82 14.87
C ILE A 720 32.03 28.77 13.74
N CYS A 721 32.07 29.74 12.84
CA CYS A 721 31.11 29.89 11.76
C CYS A 721 31.72 29.50 10.41
N PHE A 722 31.26 28.38 9.83
CA PHE A 722 31.64 27.95 8.48
C PHE A 722 30.75 28.63 7.43
N LYS A 723 31.30 29.53 6.62
CA LYS A 723 30.54 30.36 5.66
C LYS A 723 29.92 29.56 4.51
N THR A 724 30.47 28.38 4.20
CA THR A 724 30.01 27.53 3.08
C THR A 724 28.97 26.47 3.47
N ASP A 725 28.84 26.09 4.76
CA ASP A 725 27.94 24.99 5.20
C ASP A 725 27.24 25.14 6.59
N TYR A 726 27.53 26.17 7.44
CA TYR A 726 26.87 26.56 8.74
C TYR A 726 26.45 25.44 9.76
N VAL A 727 26.84 25.32 11.05
CA VAL A 727 27.59 26.02 12.14
C VAL A 727 28.07 24.92 13.15
N TRP A 728 29.20 25.10 13.88
CA TRP A 728 29.58 24.29 15.08
C TRP A 728 29.63 25.15 16.35
N ASP A 729 29.05 24.66 17.45
CA ASP A 729 29.30 25.20 18.80
C ASP A 729 30.70 24.76 19.28
N ALA A 730 31.54 25.71 19.69
CA ALA A 730 32.82 25.43 20.32
C ALA A 730 32.77 25.80 21.81
N ARG A 731 33.24 24.91 22.67
CA ARG A 731 33.34 25.14 24.11
C ARG A 731 34.74 25.57 24.51
#